data_AF-A0A094QFA6-F1
#
_entry.id   AF-A0A094QFA6-F1
#
_cell.length_a   1.000
_cell.length_b   1.000
_cell.length_c   1.000
_cell.angle_alpha   90.00
_cell.angle_beta   90.00
_cell.angle_gamma   90.00
#
_symmetry.space_group_name_H-M   'P 1'
#
loop_
_entity.id
_entity.type
_entity.pdbx_description
1 polymer ?
#
loop_
_entity_poly.entity_id
_entity_poly.type
_entity_poly.pdbx_seq_one_letter_code
_entity_poly.pdbx_strand_id
1 'polypeptide(L)'
;MTVRTDRPELIAHYKFPLDRFQVEAMDVLDAGESVLVAAPTGSGKTVVAEYGISCALADGKRAFYTAPIKALSNQKFNDLVELYGRDKIGLLTGDNAVNGEAPIVVMTTEVLRNMIYARSRALDDLAVVVLDEVHFIQDTFRGPVWEEVIIHLPRQVKLVCLSATVSNANEVADWISTVRGPTKFVVEEKRPVELENLYMVGDKTAQREHLFPTLVSGRPNPEAARLEDQTRKIGGRGPVKGRPRRALYTPSRLEVVDRLNEEGLLPAIFFIFSRNGCNEAAQSCLKQGLRLTSPDERRRIQEIVANRLGDIDDDDLDVLGYPQFVAQLEAGIAAHHAGLVPPFKETVEACFVEGLVKIVFATETLAVGINMPARSVVIEKLSKFTGEHHEFLTAGEFTQLTGRAGRRGLDDKGHAVVLWNPFVTFDQVAGLASSRTFRLTSSFRPTYNMAVNLVRSYSSDEARHLLNLSFAQYQADRDVVKIETRLERRLEQLSELRLAAESPFGDIHEYRARLEGNLGIRSESSIEFSMARLRPGSVIFVDKGKSPGRAVVLSTANRSGGVKITVLTAKRATLNLSSRDFHEPPRLLGHIELPEPFAPTQPDFQKIVVTRLHQAKEVASEWRSPEPGRQAVHPVEDDPDLRDRLKSAAQADRVSRDVDQLRDQVRGKGNSVARKFERVLRILQDWDYVAGWSLTEKGEVLARTFHESDLLVADCLDRGYLDDLDPSSLAALASVFVYEHRSSEAPPAPWFPSAEVRKKWRRIESVSRELQATEEAASLNQHRAPDPTYIAIAYAWAAGEGFAEVVEAEELSGGDFVRTMKQLIDLLRQIGTMAPVPQTRRNAEAAADLLMRGVVAASTSVPGEI
;
A
#
# COMPACT_ATOMS: atom_id res chain seq x y z
N MET A 1 8.80 30.11 2.23
CA MET A 1 9.19 28.76 2.68
C MET A 1 10.18 28.95 3.80
N THR A 2 9.88 28.43 4.98
CA THR A 2 10.76 28.55 6.15
C THR A 2 11.78 27.43 6.04
N VAL A 3 12.92 27.71 5.42
CA VAL A 3 14.05 26.76 5.38
C VAL A 3 14.54 26.56 6.81
N ARG A 4 14.82 25.31 7.21
CA ARG A 4 15.36 25.03 8.54
C ARG A 4 16.72 25.72 8.71
N THR A 5 16.96 26.29 9.88
CA THR A 5 18.19 27.05 10.15
C THR A 5 19.44 26.18 10.19
N ASP A 6 19.29 24.90 10.52
CA ASP A 6 20.35 23.89 10.63
C ASP A 6 20.66 23.17 9.30
N ARG A 7 19.90 23.41 8.23
CA ARG A 7 20.10 22.74 6.93
C ARG A 7 21.55 22.78 6.43
N PRO A 8 22.29 23.91 6.47
CA PRO A 8 23.68 23.94 6.02
C PRO A 8 24.59 22.95 6.75
N GLU A 9 24.33 22.70 8.03
CA GLU A 9 25.08 21.73 8.85
C GLU A 9 24.71 20.30 8.44
N LEU A 10 23.42 20.02 8.24
CA LEU A 10 22.92 18.68 7.86
C LEU A 10 23.45 18.22 6.49
N ILE A 11 23.69 19.14 5.55
CA ILE A 11 24.17 18.81 4.20
C ILE A 11 25.70 18.93 4.05
N ALA A 12 26.42 19.36 5.08
CA ALA A 12 27.86 19.66 5.00
C ALA A 12 28.74 18.44 4.68
N HIS A 13 28.25 17.22 4.93
CA HIS A 13 28.98 15.98 4.68
C HIS A 13 29.01 15.58 3.19
N TYR A 14 28.11 16.12 2.36
CA TYR A 14 28.10 15.84 0.93
C TYR A 14 29.27 16.54 0.24
N LYS A 15 30.16 15.75 -0.37
CA LYS A 15 31.35 16.25 -1.09
C LYS A 15 31.07 16.65 -2.54
N PHE A 16 29.80 16.71 -2.93
CA PHE A 16 29.34 16.97 -4.29
C PHE A 16 28.16 17.95 -4.28
N PRO A 17 27.94 18.72 -5.37
CA PRO A 17 26.78 19.59 -5.47
C PRO A 17 25.50 18.76 -5.55
N LEU A 18 24.45 19.25 -4.89
CA LEU A 18 23.13 18.65 -4.92
C LEU A 18 22.38 19.02 -6.21
N ASP A 19 21.70 18.04 -6.79
CA ASP A 19 20.88 18.21 -7.99
C ASP A 19 19.59 18.97 -7.66
N ARG A 20 19.00 19.67 -8.65
CA ARG A 20 17.79 20.51 -8.46
C ARG A 20 16.67 19.76 -7.75
N PHE A 21 16.37 18.54 -8.20
CA PHE A 21 15.28 17.74 -7.65
C PHE A 21 15.54 17.33 -6.19
N GLN A 22 16.81 17.18 -5.79
CA GLN A 22 17.18 16.88 -4.41
C GLN A 22 16.90 18.09 -3.53
N VAL A 23 17.32 19.30 -3.96
CA VAL A 23 17.07 20.54 -3.22
C VAL A 23 15.57 20.83 -3.11
N GLU A 24 14.81 20.67 -4.20
CA GLU A 24 13.35 20.83 -4.18
C GLU A 24 12.67 19.85 -3.22
N ALA A 25 13.12 18.59 -3.19
CA ALA A 25 12.59 17.62 -2.23
C ALA A 25 12.95 17.97 -0.78
N MET A 26 14.15 18.50 -0.53
CA MET A 26 14.53 19.03 0.78
C MET A 26 13.64 20.22 1.18
N ASP A 27 13.33 21.13 0.26
CA ASP A 27 12.43 22.28 0.51
C ASP A 27 11.02 21.87 0.94
N VAL A 28 10.52 20.76 0.39
CA VAL A 28 9.24 20.16 0.82
C VAL A 28 9.34 19.64 2.25
N LEU A 29 10.45 18.96 2.59
CA LEU A 29 10.67 18.42 3.93
C LEU A 29 10.84 19.52 4.98
N ASP A 30 11.54 20.61 4.65
CA ASP A 30 11.67 21.78 5.53
C ASP A 30 10.33 22.46 5.80
N ALA A 31 9.40 22.42 4.83
CA ALA A 31 8.04 22.90 5.02
C ALA A 31 7.19 21.96 5.91
N GLY A 32 7.75 20.82 6.36
CA GLY A 32 7.05 19.82 7.15
C GLY A 32 6.03 19.01 6.35
N GLU A 33 6.19 18.95 5.02
CA GLU A 33 5.33 18.18 4.12
C GLU A 33 5.97 16.83 3.76
N SER A 34 5.16 15.85 3.36
CA SER A 34 5.69 14.58 2.82
C SER A 34 6.13 14.78 1.36
N VAL A 35 7.06 13.95 0.88
CA VAL A 35 7.58 14.06 -0.49
C VAL A 35 7.59 12.72 -1.21
N LEU A 36 7.16 12.72 -2.48
CA LEU A 36 7.32 11.61 -3.43
C LEU A 36 8.33 12.02 -4.51
N VAL A 37 9.49 11.37 -4.52
CA VAL A 37 10.54 11.59 -5.52
C VAL A 37 10.49 10.47 -6.55
N ALA A 38 10.12 10.82 -7.78
CA ALA A 38 10.16 9.92 -8.93
C ALA A 38 11.36 10.29 -9.81
N ALA A 39 12.41 9.47 -9.77
CA ALA A 39 13.64 9.72 -10.52
C ALA A 39 14.28 8.41 -10.99
N PRO A 40 15.08 8.42 -12.08
CA PRO A 40 15.77 7.23 -12.56
C PRO A 40 16.65 6.58 -11.48
N THR A 41 16.90 5.28 -11.65
CA THR A 41 17.86 4.57 -10.82
C THR A 41 19.25 5.19 -11.03
N GLY A 42 20.02 5.35 -9.95
CA GLY A 42 21.32 6.02 -9.97
C GLY A 42 21.29 7.56 -9.91
N SER A 43 20.10 8.19 -9.94
CA SER A 43 19.96 9.65 -9.81
C SER A 43 20.37 10.22 -8.45
N GLY A 44 20.60 9.38 -7.44
CA GLY A 44 20.94 9.83 -6.09
C GLY A 44 19.71 10.16 -5.25
N LYS A 45 18.61 9.41 -5.43
CA LYS A 45 17.38 9.52 -4.61
C LYS A 45 17.66 9.34 -3.10
N THR A 46 18.66 8.54 -2.76
CA THR A 46 19.07 8.23 -1.38
C THR A 46 19.41 9.48 -0.57
N VAL A 47 19.96 10.52 -1.22
CA VAL A 47 20.25 11.82 -0.58
C VAL A 47 19.00 12.44 0.06
N VAL A 48 17.82 12.27 -0.55
CA VAL A 48 16.56 12.79 0.00
C VAL A 48 16.13 12.01 1.24
N ALA A 49 16.35 10.69 1.23
CA ALA A 49 16.09 9.83 2.40
C ALA A 49 17.05 10.15 3.55
N GLU A 50 18.34 10.28 3.27
CA GLU A 50 19.37 10.66 4.23
C GLU A 50 19.06 12.02 4.87
N TYR A 51 18.58 12.98 4.07
CA TYR A 51 18.16 14.28 4.59
C TYR A 51 16.94 14.19 5.50
N GLY A 52 15.89 13.45 5.10
CA GLY A 52 14.72 13.24 5.95
C GLY A 52 15.06 12.58 7.29
N ILE A 53 15.98 11.60 7.27
CA ILE A 53 16.53 10.96 8.48
C ILE A 53 17.30 11.97 9.33
N SER A 54 18.17 12.77 8.72
CA SER A 54 18.93 13.82 9.41
C SER A 54 18.04 14.83 10.11
N CYS A 55 16.96 15.28 9.45
CA CYS A 55 15.98 16.19 10.06
C CYS A 55 15.31 15.58 11.29
N ALA A 56 14.88 14.31 11.21
CA ALA A 56 14.28 13.61 12.35
C ALA A 56 15.25 13.48 13.53
N LEU A 57 16.51 13.15 13.26
CA LEU A 57 17.54 13.06 14.29
C LEU A 57 17.84 14.41 14.94
N ALA A 58 17.93 15.48 14.15
CA ALA A 58 18.13 16.84 14.66
C ALA A 58 17.00 17.28 15.60
N ASP A 59 15.78 16.81 15.35
CA ASP A 59 14.61 17.04 16.19
C ASP A 59 14.51 16.09 17.40
N GLY A 60 15.52 15.21 17.61
CA GLY A 60 15.52 14.22 18.69
C GLY A 60 14.48 13.11 18.51
N LYS A 61 14.02 12.87 17.27
CA LYS A 61 12.99 11.89 16.91
C LYS A 61 13.59 10.69 16.17
N ARG A 62 12.78 9.64 16.02
CA ARG A 62 13.17 8.42 15.30
C ARG A 62 12.83 8.52 13.82
N ALA A 63 13.60 7.79 13.01
CA ALA A 63 13.33 7.61 11.59
C ALA A 63 13.45 6.13 11.19
N PHE A 64 12.51 5.65 10.38
CA PHE A 64 12.58 4.29 9.83
C PHE A 64 12.86 4.32 8.34
N TYR A 65 13.72 3.41 7.89
CA TYR A 65 13.99 3.18 6.47
C TYR A 65 13.43 1.83 6.06
N THR A 66 12.48 1.83 5.14
CA THR A 66 11.87 0.59 4.63
C THR A 66 12.31 0.31 3.21
N ALA A 67 12.65 -0.95 2.95
CA ALA A 67 12.97 -1.45 1.62
C ALA A 67 12.17 -2.74 1.32
N PRO A 68 11.81 -3.01 0.05
CA PRO A 68 10.98 -4.15 -0.32
C PRO A 68 11.70 -5.50 -0.21
N ILE A 69 13.04 -5.53 -0.14
CA ILE A 69 13.83 -6.78 -0.16
C ILE A 69 14.91 -6.74 0.90
N LYS A 70 15.11 -7.88 1.59
CA LYS A 70 16.15 -8.07 2.62
C LYS A 70 17.55 -7.65 2.16
N ALA A 71 17.95 -8.01 0.93
CA ALA A 71 19.25 -7.63 0.37
C ALA A 71 19.42 -6.10 0.33
N LEU A 72 18.39 -5.37 -0.09
CA LEU A 72 18.41 -3.91 -0.11
C LEU A 72 18.37 -3.32 1.31
N SER A 73 17.60 -3.91 2.23
CA SER A 73 17.64 -3.54 3.66
C SER A 73 19.05 -3.69 4.25
N ASN A 74 19.74 -4.80 3.98
CA ASN A 74 21.11 -5.04 4.46
C ASN A 74 22.10 -4.05 3.85
N GLN A 75 21.99 -3.78 2.54
CA GLN A 75 22.83 -2.77 1.89
C GLN A 75 22.61 -1.39 2.54
N LYS A 76 21.36 -1.00 2.75
CA LYS A 76 21.03 0.31 3.34
C LYS A 76 21.41 0.42 4.81
N PHE A 77 21.36 -0.69 5.55
CA PHE A 77 21.92 -0.76 6.89
C PHE A 77 23.42 -0.42 6.87
N ASN A 78 24.20 -1.05 6.00
CA ASN A 78 25.64 -0.78 5.89
C ASN A 78 25.93 0.66 5.44
N ASP A 79 25.22 1.15 4.42
CA ASP A 79 25.33 2.54 3.93
C ASP A 79 25.09 3.56 5.08
N LEU A 80 24.06 3.33 5.90
CA LEU A 80 23.70 4.21 7.01
C LEU A 80 24.63 4.05 8.23
N VAL A 81 25.19 2.85 8.44
CA VAL A 81 26.22 2.62 9.48
C VAL A 81 27.49 3.39 9.15
N GLU A 82 27.90 3.43 7.88
CA GLU A 82 29.05 4.24 7.45
C GLU A 82 28.80 5.74 7.69
N LEU A 83 27.56 6.21 7.48
CA LEU A 83 27.20 7.63 7.61
C LEU A 83 27.00 8.09 9.07
N TYR A 84 26.27 7.32 9.89
CA TYR A 84 25.84 7.75 11.23
C TYR A 84 26.52 7.00 12.37
N GLY A 85 27.27 5.93 12.09
CA GLY A 85 27.88 5.04 13.07
C GLY A 85 26.95 3.93 13.55
N ARG A 86 27.55 2.77 13.88
CA ARG A 86 26.82 1.52 14.21
C ARG A 86 25.86 1.65 15.40
N ASP A 87 26.20 2.43 16.41
CA ASP A 87 25.39 2.57 17.64
C ASP A 87 24.02 3.23 17.39
N LYS A 88 23.89 4.00 16.30
CA LYS A 88 22.67 4.75 15.98
C LYS A 88 21.75 4.03 14.98
N ILE A 89 22.19 2.89 14.43
CA ILE A 89 21.47 2.17 13.38
C ILE A 89 21.06 0.78 13.88
N GLY A 90 19.79 0.43 13.64
CA GLY A 90 19.25 -0.90 13.80
C GLY A 90 18.85 -1.54 12.47
N LEU A 91 18.75 -2.86 12.46
CA LEU A 91 18.23 -3.67 11.36
C LEU A 91 17.16 -4.61 11.89
N LEU A 92 15.94 -4.51 11.39
CA LEU A 92 14.85 -5.44 11.67
C LEU A 92 14.34 -6.06 10.38
N THR A 93 14.74 -7.31 10.14
CA THR A 93 14.21 -8.13 9.05
C THR A 93 13.51 -9.35 9.63
N GLY A 94 12.85 -10.16 8.80
CA GLY A 94 12.30 -11.44 9.26
C GLY A 94 13.35 -12.39 9.86
N ASP A 95 14.63 -12.25 9.46
CA ASP A 95 15.70 -13.19 9.83
C ASP A 95 16.59 -12.63 10.95
N ASN A 96 16.86 -11.33 10.92
CA ASN A 96 17.85 -10.67 11.75
C ASN A 96 17.22 -9.49 12.50
N ALA A 97 17.49 -9.40 13.80
CA ALA A 97 17.15 -8.27 14.64
C ALA A 97 18.42 -7.73 15.32
N VAL A 98 18.89 -6.57 14.86
CA VAL A 98 20.09 -5.89 15.36
C VAL A 98 19.69 -4.52 15.85
N ASN A 99 20.02 -4.18 17.10
CA ASN A 99 19.82 -2.84 17.69
C ASN A 99 18.43 -2.22 17.39
N GLY A 100 17.33 -2.96 17.63
CA GLY A 100 15.97 -2.55 17.26
C GLY A 100 15.46 -1.26 17.93
N GLU A 101 16.09 -0.83 19.03
CA GLU A 101 15.77 0.42 19.73
C GLU A 101 16.58 1.63 19.24
N ALA A 102 17.40 1.46 18.21
CA ALA A 102 18.15 2.53 17.59
C ALA A 102 17.26 3.69 17.12
N PRO A 103 17.78 4.93 17.12
CA PRO A 103 17.04 6.09 16.62
C PRO A 103 16.76 5.99 15.11
N ILE A 104 17.62 5.29 14.35
CA ILE A 104 17.36 4.92 12.95
C ILE A 104 17.22 3.40 12.87
N VAL A 105 16.15 2.91 12.25
CA VAL A 105 15.97 1.47 12.03
C VAL A 105 15.70 1.19 10.56
N VAL A 106 16.53 0.35 9.96
CA VAL A 106 16.31 -0.20 8.61
C VAL A 106 15.50 -1.49 8.74
N MET A 107 14.45 -1.64 7.95
CA MET A 107 13.57 -2.81 8.01
C MET A 107 12.94 -3.16 6.67
N THR A 108 12.29 -4.32 6.59
CA THR A 108 11.39 -4.61 5.46
C THR A 108 10.02 -3.98 5.70
N THR A 109 9.27 -3.72 4.63
CA THR A 109 7.94 -3.11 4.72
C THR A 109 6.97 -3.93 5.59
N GLU A 110 7.09 -5.25 5.57
CA GLU A 110 6.26 -6.17 6.38
C GLU A 110 6.50 -6.01 7.88
N VAL A 111 7.75 -5.78 8.30
CA VAL A 111 8.08 -5.56 9.71
C VAL A 111 7.40 -4.29 10.21
N LEU A 112 7.44 -3.20 9.44
CA LEU A 112 6.76 -1.96 9.79
C LEU A 112 5.23 -2.15 9.89
N ARG A 113 4.62 -2.85 8.92
CA ARG A 113 3.18 -3.19 8.99
C ARG A 113 2.84 -3.94 10.27
N ASN A 114 3.65 -4.93 10.64
CA ASN A 114 3.43 -5.71 11.86
C ASN A 114 3.52 -4.84 13.12
N MET A 115 4.47 -3.90 13.17
CA MET A 115 4.58 -2.94 14.27
C MET A 115 3.35 -2.05 14.40
N ILE A 116 2.75 -1.64 13.27
CA ILE A 116 1.53 -0.84 13.23
C ILE A 116 0.35 -1.64 13.79
N TYR A 117 0.11 -2.87 13.32
CA TYR A 117 -0.95 -3.72 13.86
C TYR A 117 -0.76 -4.06 15.34
N ALA A 118 0.48 -4.25 15.77
CA ALA A 118 0.81 -4.49 17.17
C ALA A 118 0.75 -3.23 18.06
N ARG A 119 0.54 -2.03 17.46
CA ARG A 119 0.61 -0.73 18.15
C ARG A 119 1.91 -0.58 18.95
N SER A 120 3.04 -0.89 18.31
CA SER A 120 4.35 -0.87 18.95
C SER A 120 4.70 0.54 19.46
N ARG A 121 5.23 0.62 20.69
CA ARG A 121 5.73 1.88 21.29
C ARG A 121 6.87 2.51 20.50
N ALA A 122 7.56 1.72 19.66
CA ALA A 122 8.59 2.25 18.78
C ALA A 122 8.05 3.29 17.76
N LEU A 123 6.73 3.37 17.57
CA LEU A 123 6.06 4.34 16.70
C LEU A 123 5.78 5.69 17.40
N ASP A 124 5.85 5.77 18.73
CA ASP A 124 5.41 6.95 19.49
C ASP A 124 6.25 8.21 19.18
N ASP A 125 7.57 8.03 19.00
CA ASP A 125 8.53 9.09 18.67
C ASP A 125 8.98 9.08 17.20
N LEU A 126 8.25 8.36 16.34
CA LEU A 126 8.56 8.29 14.92
C LEU A 126 8.16 9.58 14.21
N ALA A 127 9.12 10.26 13.58
CA ALA A 127 8.86 11.48 12.80
C ALA A 127 8.86 11.23 11.30
N VAL A 128 9.73 10.34 10.81
CA VAL A 128 9.94 10.11 9.37
C VAL A 128 9.95 8.63 9.05
N VAL A 129 9.27 8.25 7.97
CA VAL A 129 9.40 6.94 7.34
C VAL A 129 9.85 7.13 5.90
N VAL A 130 11.01 6.56 5.58
CA VAL A 130 11.48 6.42 4.20
C VAL A 130 10.87 5.15 3.62
N LEU A 131 10.20 5.35 2.49
CA LEU A 131 9.54 4.35 1.68
C LEU A 131 10.35 4.19 0.39
N ASP A 132 11.30 3.25 0.34
CA ASP A 132 12.17 3.05 -0.83
C ASP A 132 11.55 2.10 -1.86
N GLU A 133 11.73 2.41 -3.13
CA GLU A 133 11.13 1.70 -4.26
C GLU A 133 9.59 1.56 -4.19
N VAL A 134 8.88 2.66 -3.94
CA VAL A 134 7.40 2.73 -3.86
C VAL A 134 6.68 2.15 -5.08
N HIS A 135 7.36 2.06 -6.22
CA HIS A 135 6.82 1.39 -7.40
C HIS A 135 6.49 -0.11 -7.17
N PHE A 136 6.97 -0.73 -6.08
CA PHE A 136 6.54 -2.05 -5.58
C PHE A 136 5.08 -2.10 -5.12
N ILE A 137 4.36 -0.97 -5.07
CA ILE A 137 2.91 -0.95 -4.85
C ILE A 137 2.13 -1.76 -5.91
N GLN A 138 2.73 -1.99 -7.08
CA GLN A 138 2.17 -2.85 -8.14
C GLN A 138 2.36 -4.34 -7.90
N ASP A 139 3.24 -4.74 -6.98
CA ASP A 139 3.53 -6.14 -6.72
C ASP A 139 2.30 -6.85 -6.15
N THR A 140 1.96 -8.03 -6.67
CA THR A 140 0.71 -8.73 -6.30
C THR A 140 0.67 -9.20 -4.85
N PHE A 141 1.83 -9.42 -4.24
CA PHE A 141 1.95 -9.96 -2.89
C PHE A 141 2.31 -8.88 -1.86
N ARG A 142 3.25 -8.00 -2.22
CA ARG A 142 3.78 -6.94 -1.34
C ARG A 142 3.06 -5.61 -1.49
N GLY A 143 2.46 -5.32 -2.65
CA GLY A 143 1.74 -4.08 -2.89
C GLY A 143 0.66 -3.77 -1.86
N PRO A 144 -0.13 -4.75 -1.38
CA PRO A 144 -1.08 -4.52 -0.29
C PRO A 144 -0.43 -4.01 1.01
N VAL A 145 0.74 -4.55 1.37
CA VAL A 145 1.49 -4.16 2.57
C VAL A 145 1.92 -2.69 2.49
N TRP A 146 2.34 -2.23 1.31
CA TRP A 146 2.70 -0.82 1.08
C TRP A 146 1.53 0.13 1.33
N GLU A 147 0.35 -0.20 0.79
CA GLU A 147 -0.85 0.61 1.00
C GLU A 147 -1.28 0.63 2.46
N GLU A 148 -1.24 -0.51 3.14
CA GLU A 148 -1.55 -0.61 4.58
C GLU A 148 -0.62 0.28 5.41
N VAL A 149 0.70 0.25 5.15
CA VAL A 149 1.65 1.12 5.85
C VAL A 149 1.34 2.60 5.58
N ILE A 150 1.04 2.99 4.34
CA ILE A 150 0.72 4.38 4.00
C ILE A 150 -0.59 4.83 4.68
N ILE A 151 -1.61 3.97 4.74
CA ILE A 151 -2.91 4.32 5.31
C ILE A 151 -2.86 4.36 6.84
N HIS A 152 -2.20 3.38 7.48
CA HIS A 152 -2.30 3.20 8.93
C HIS A 152 -1.22 3.92 9.75
N LEU A 153 -0.13 4.36 9.13
CA LEU A 153 0.89 5.16 9.83
C LEU A 153 0.25 6.47 10.36
N PRO A 154 0.61 6.91 11.58
CA PRO A 154 0.06 8.13 12.15
C PRO A 154 0.28 9.35 11.24
N ARG A 155 -0.72 10.23 11.13
CA ARG A 155 -0.72 11.38 10.20
C ARG A 155 0.40 12.40 10.46
N GLN A 156 0.92 12.46 11.69
CA GLN A 156 2.08 13.28 12.05
C GLN A 156 3.39 12.78 11.43
N VAL A 157 3.50 11.48 11.12
CA VAL A 157 4.69 10.88 10.51
C VAL A 157 4.81 11.31 9.06
N LYS A 158 5.93 11.92 8.69
CA LYS A 158 6.23 12.36 7.32
C LYS A 158 6.77 11.21 6.48
N LEU A 159 6.33 11.14 5.24
CA LEU A 159 6.79 10.14 4.29
C LEU A 159 7.85 10.74 3.36
N VAL A 160 8.95 10.01 3.19
CA VAL A 160 9.92 10.22 2.11
C VAL A 160 9.79 9.03 1.17
N CYS A 161 9.00 9.19 0.12
CA CYS A 161 8.70 8.15 -0.86
C CYS A 161 9.69 8.24 -2.03
N LEU A 162 10.48 7.19 -2.27
CA LEU A 162 11.42 7.12 -3.39
C LEU A 162 10.91 6.11 -4.43
N SER A 163 10.92 6.50 -5.70
CA SER A 163 10.44 5.65 -6.79
C SER A 163 11.28 5.82 -8.05
N ALA A 164 11.30 4.79 -8.90
CA ALA A 164 11.65 4.92 -10.30
C ALA A 164 10.70 5.92 -11.01
N THR A 165 11.09 6.38 -12.20
CA THR A 165 10.29 7.36 -12.96
C THR A 165 8.95 6.77 -13.41
N VAL A 166 7.87 7.32 -12.88
CA VAL A 166 6.49 6.88 -13.12
C VAL A 166 5.65 8.04 -13.67
N SER A 167 4.77 7.75 -14.62
CA SER A 167 4.02 8.77 -15.36
C SER A 167 2.88 9.40 -14.55
N ASN A 168 2.42 8.71 -13.50
CA ASN A 168 1.34 9.15 -12.62
C ASN A 168 1.81 9.43 -11.18
N ALA A 169 3.05 9.92 -11.01
CA ALA A 169 3.57 10.34 -9.70
C ALA A 169 2.63 11.35 -9.00
N ASN A 170 2.02 12.26 -9.78
CA ASN A 170 1.02 13.19 -9.29
C ASN A 170 -0.21 12.50 -8.71
N GLU A 171 -0.74 11.46 -9.37
CA GLU A 171 -1.89 10.69 -8.89
C GLU A 171 -1.59 10.00 -7.56
N VAL A 172 -0.40 9.43 -7.41
CA VAL A 172 0.03 8.79 -6.16
C VAL A 172 0.21 9.83 -5.05
N ALA A 173 0.87 10.96 -5.34
CA ALA A 173 1.03 12.03 -4.36
C ALA A 173 -0.31 12.69 -3.96
N ASP A 174 -1.26 12.81 -4.89
CA ASP A 174 -2.61 13.30 -4.62
C ASP A 174 -3.39 12.32 -3.72
N TRP A 175 -3.23 11.01 -3.95
CA TRP A 175 -3.82 9.98 -3.09
C TRP A 175 -3.24 10.05 -1.67
N ILE A 176 -1.90 10.04 -1.52
CA ILE A 176 -1.25 10.19 -0.22
C ILE A 176 -1.66 11.52 0.43
N SER A 177 -1.75 12.60 -0.35
CA SER A 177 -2.22 13.90 0.14
C SER A 177 -3.63 13.87 0.69
N THR A 178 -4.50 13.09 0.04
CA THR A 178 -5.90 12.90 0.45
C THR A 178 -5.94 12.13 1.78
N VAL A 179 -5.24 11.01 1.87
CA VAL A 179 -5.31 10.11 3.04
C VAL A 179 -4.54 10.64 4.25
N ARG A 180 -3.33 11.20 4.07
CA ARG A 180 -2.41 11.52 5.17
C ARG A 180 -2.29 13.02 5.44
N GLY A 181 -2.35 13.84 4.40
CA GLY A 181 -2.07 15.29 4.45
C GLY A 181 -1.01 15.71 3.43
N PRO A 182 -0.68 17.01 3.35
CA PRO A 182 0.09 17.60 2.25
C PRO A 182 1.32 16.77 1.84
N THR A 183 1.31 16.31 0.59
CA THR A 183 2.39 15.54 -0.03
C THR A 183 2.70 16.14 -1.40
N LYS A 184 3.95 16.54 -1.62
CA LYS A 184 4.40 17.04 -2.93
C LYS A 184 5.09 15.93 -3.71
N PHE A 185 4.92 15.93 -5.02
CA PHE A 185 5.73 15.10 -5.90
C PHE A 185 6.84 15.93 -6.52
N VAL A 186 8.02 15.34 -6.66
CA VAL A 186 9.17 15.90 -7.36
C VAL A 186 9.60 14.87 -8.40
N VAL A 187 9.67 15.27 -9.66
CA VAL A 187 10.01 14.39 -10.79
C VAL A 187 11.32 14.85 -11.41
N GLU A 188 12.24 13.91 -11.55
CA GLU A 188 13.43 14.07 -12.39
C GLU A 188 13.32 13.08 -13.55
N GLU A 189 13.39 13.58 -14.78
CA GLU A 189 13.34 12.73 -15.98
C GLU A 189 14.73 12.50 -16.56
N LYS A 190 15.70 13.36 -16.21
CA LYS A 190 17.05 13.27 -16.74
C LYS A 190 17.84 12.24 -15.96
N ARG A 191 18.38 11.26 -16.69
CA ARG A 191 19.31 10.29 -16.14
C ARG A 191 20.71 10.91 -15.96
N PRO A 192 21.44 10.62 -14.87
CA PRO A 192 22.81 11.12 -14.70
C PRO A 192 23.77 10.67 -15.79
N VAL A 193 23.61 9.42 -16.23
CA VAL A 193 24.35 8.83 -17.35
C VAL A 193 23.36 8.53 -18.47
N GLU A 194 23.55 9.15 -19.63
CA GLU A 194 22.66 8.97 -20.78
C GLU A 194 22.64 7.51 -21.23
N LEU A 195 21.46 6.99 -21.58
CA LEU A 195 21.30 5.62 -22.06
C LEU A 195 21.19 5.60 -23.58
N GLU A 196 22.07 4.85 -24.23
CA GLU A 196 21.99 4.53 -25.64
C GLU A 196 21.41 3.12 -25.82
N ASN A 197 20.22 3.03 -26.44
CA ASN A 197 19.60 1.75 -26.75
C ASN A 197 20.13 1.25 -28.10
N LEU A 198 20.75 0.08 -28.11
CA LEU A 198 21.35 -0.58 -29.26
C LEU A 198 20.61 -1.88 -29.59
N TYR A 199 20.60 -2.22 -30.87
CA TYR A 199 19.99 -3.42 -31.41
C TYR A 199 21.05 -4.23 -32.15
N MET A 200 21.26 -5.48 -31.74
CA MET A 200 22.30 -6.33 -32.31
C MET A 200 21.70 -7.51 -33.08
N VAL A 201 22.12 -7.70 -34.33
CA VAL A 201 21.63 -8.75 -35.23
C VAL A 201 22.76 -9.33 -36.05
N GLY A 202 22.79 -10.66 -36.16
CA GLY A 202 23.71 -11.35 -37.06
C GLY A 202 23.13 -11.47 -38.47
N ASP A 203 23.93 -11.19 -39.50
CA ASP A 203 23.54 -11.35 -40.90
C ASP A 203 24.45 -12.37 -41.60
N LYS A 204 23.87 -13.51 -42.01
CA LYS A 204 24.59 -14.56 -42.74
C LYS A 204 24.95 -14.15 -44.16
N THR A 205 24.25 -13.18 -44.76
CA THR A 205 24.58 -12.71 -46.11
C THR A 205 25.80 -11.79 -46.10
N ALA A 206 25.91 -10.94 -45.06
CA ALA A 206 27.05 -10.06 -44.85
C ALA A 206 28.20 -10.73 -44.07
N GLN A 207 27.98 -11.92 -43.49
CA GLN A 207 28.95 -12.65 -42.65
C GLN A 207 29.50 -11.76 -41.50
N ARG A 208 28.62 -10.99 -40.88
CA ARG A 208 28.95 -10.10 -39.75
C ARG A 208 27.76 -9.83 -38.86
N GLU A 209 28.05 -9.35 -37.66
CA GLU A 209 27.08 -8.76 -36.75
C GLU A 209 26.91 -7.28 -37.05
N HIS A 210 25.68 -6.81 -36.90
CA HIS A 210 25.35 -5.40 -36.96
C HIS A 210 24.93 -4.93 -35.58
N LEU A 211 25.42 -3.76 -35.17
CA LEU A 211 25.03 -3.08 -33.94
C LEU A 211 24.48 -1.71 -34.32
N PHE A 212 23.16 -1.56 -34.26
CA PHE A 212 22.46 -0.34 -34.65
C PHE A 212 21.98 0.44 -33.42
N PRO A 213 21.98 1.77 -33.42
CA PRO A 213 21.12 2.52 -32.53
C PRO A 213 19.67 2.10 -32.75
N THR A 214 18.94 1.78 -31.69
CA THR A 214 17.52 1.40 -31.76
C THR A 214 16.66 2.58 -32.18
N LEU A 215 17.02 3.78 -31.70
CA LEU A 215 16.34 5.02 -32.01
C LEU A 215 17.31 6.01 -32.66
N VAL A 216 16.87 6.63 -33.75
CA VAL A 216 17.57 7.75 -34.41
C VAL A 216 16.63 8.95 -34.37
N SER A 217 17.05 10.04 -33.72
CA SER A 217 16.22 11.23 -33.49
C SER A 217 14.85 10.92 -32.86
N GLY A 218 14.82 9.96 -31.92
CA GLY A 218 13.61 9.54 -31.20
C GLY A 218 12.64 8.67 -31.99
N ARG A 219 13.00 8.24 -33.22
CA ARG A 219 12.19 7.33 -34.05
C ARG A 219 12.90 5.99 -34.26
N PRO A 220 12.18 4.89 -34.54
CA PRO A 220 12.79 3.61 -34.88
C PRO A 220 13.82 3.76 -36.01
N ASN A 221 14.98 3.13 -35.85
CA ASN A 221 16.04 3.18 -36.85
C ASN A 221 15.60 2.56 -38.19
N PRO A 222 15.59 3.33 -39.29
CA PRO A 222 15.11 2.85 -40.58
C PRO A 222 16.00 1.75 -41.19
N GLU A 223 17.29 1.71 -40.88
CA GLU A 223 18.20 0.69 -41.40
C GLU A 223 17.94 -0.68 -40.76
N ALA A 224 17.81 -0.71 -39.44
CA ALA A 224 17.46 -1.91 -38.69
C ALA A 224 16.07 -2.46 -39.13
N ALA A 225 15.08 -1.57 -39.26
CA ALA A 225 13.74 -1.93 -39.75
C ALA A 225 13.79 -2.52 -41.18
N ARG A 226 14.55 -1.90 -42.11
CA ARG A 226 14.69 -2.39 -43.49
C ARG A 226 15.36 -3.77 -43.55
N LEU A 227 16.38 -4.01 -42.74
CA LEU A 227 17.09 -5.28 -42.69
C LEU A 227 16.15 -6.42 -42.25
N GLU A 228 15.29 -6.17 -41.26
CA GLU A 228 14.29 -7.14 -40.82
C GLU A 228 13.20 -7.36 -41.89
N ASP A 229 12.67 -6.28 -42.49
CA ASP A 229 11.61 -6.32 -43.50
C ASP A 229 12.02 -7.07 -44.78
N GLN A 230 13.25 -6.85 -45.25
CA GLN A 230 13.79 -7.54 -46.43
C GLN A 230 13.83 -9.06 -46.21
N THR A 231 14.16 -9.49 -44.99
CA THR A 231 14.22 -10.91 -44.63
C THR A 231 12.82 -11.54 -44.54
N ARG A 232 11.81 -10.80 -44.02
CA ARG A 232 10.42 -11.28 -43.96
C ARG A 232 9.78 -11.48 -45.33
N LYS A 233 10.05 -10.58 -46.28
CA LYS A 233 9.48 -10.65 -47.65
C LYS A 233 10.00 -11.84 -48.47
N ILE A 234 11.22 -12.31 -48.19
CA ILE A 234 11.82 -13.47 -48.88
C ILE A 234 11.17 -14.80 -48.42
N GLY A 235 10.56 -14.85 -47.23
CA GLY A 235 9.88 -16.05 -46.71
C GLY A 235 8.44 -16.28 -47.18
N GLY A 236 7.85 -15.34 -47.94
CA GLY A 236 6.40 -15.30 -48.23
C GLY A 236 5.93 -15.77 -49.62
N ARG A 237 6.80 -16.29 -50.49
CA ARG A 237 6.40 -16.72 -51.86
C ARG A 237 6.72 -18.20 -52.14
N GLY A 238 5.72 -19.05 -51.94
CA GLY A 238 5.55 -20.36 -52.61
C GLY A 238 6.16 -21.59 -51.91
N PRO A 239 5.54 -22.78 -52.02
CA PRO A 239 6.02 -24.01 -51.41
C PRO A 239 7.17 -24.60 -52.24
N VAL A 240 8.40 -24.19 -51.96
CA VAL A 240 9.59 -24.89 -52.47
C VAL A 240 10.08 -25.86 -51.40
N LYS A 241 10.19 -27.15 -51.75
CA LYS A 241 10.77 -28.20 -50.92
C LYS A 241 12.26 -27.87 -50.63
N GLY A 242 12.50 -27.24 -49.49
CA GLY A 242 13.83 -26.94 -48.95
C GLY A 242 13.67 -25.90 -47.86
N ARG A 243 14.09 -26.21 -46.62
CA ARG A 243 13.93 -25.30 -45.46
C ARG A 243 14.40 -23.88 -45.82
N PRO A 244 13.57 -22.83 -45.68
CA PRO A 244 13.99 -21.47 -45.95
C PRO A 244 15.16 -21.11 -45.02
N ARG A 245 16.33 -20.82 -45.58
CA ARG A 245 17.50 -20.32 -44.82
C ARG A 245 17.14 -18.91 -44.34
N ARG A 246 16.87 -18.76 -43.04
CA ARG A 246 16.77 -17.43 -42.41
C ARG A 246 18.11 -16.71 -42.61
N ALA A 247 18.09 -15.54 -43.25
CA ALA A 247 19.28 -14.72 -43.51
C ALA A 247 19.84 -14.11 -42.21
N LEU A 248 18.95 -13.73 -41.29
CA LEU A 248 19.30 -13.21 -39.98
C LEU A 248 19.42 -14.32 -38.93
N TYR A 249 20.28 -14.09 -37.94
CA TYR A 249 20.45 -14.95 -36.78
C TYR A 249 20.68 -14.10 -35.51
N THR A 250 20.39 -14.69 -34.35
CA THR A 250 20.74 -14.11 -33.06
C THR A 250 22.22 -14.35 -32.82
N PRO A 251 23.04 -13.29 -32.63
CA PRO A 251 24.47 -13.45 -32.33
C PRO A 251 24.69 -14.37 -31.13
N SER A 252 25.74 -15.19 -31.19
CA SER A 252 26.19 -16.02 -30.08
C SER A 252 26.76 -15.16 -28.95
N ARG A 253 26.78 -15.69 -27.73
CA ARG A 253 27.28 -14.96 -26.57
C ARG A 253 28.73 -14.51 -26.72
N LEU A 254 29.58 -15.31 -27.37
CA LEU A 254 30.96 -14.90 -27.68
C LEU A 254 30.99 -13.74 -28.68
N GLU A 255 30.27 -13.83 -29.80
CA GLU A 255 30.20 -12.74 -30.78
C GLU A 255 29.74 -11.43 -30.13
N VAL A 256 28.76 -11.50 -29.21
CA VAL A 256 28.33 -10.33 -28.42
C VAL A 256 29.46 -9.85 -27.51
N VAL A 257 30.09 -10.71 -26.72
CA VAL A 257 31.16 -10.32 -25.79
C VAL A 257 32.36 -9.71 -26.52
N ASP A 258 32.80 -10.33 -27.61
CA ASP A 258 33.92 -9.84 -28.43
C ASP A 258 33.56 -8.47 -29.01
N ARG A 259 32.36 -8.32 -29.57
CA ARG A 259 31.89 -7.04 -30.11
C ARG A 259 31.82 -5.96 -29.04
N LEU A 260 31.33 -6.29 -27.84
CA LEU A 260 31.30 -5.35 -26.71
C LEU A 260 32.72 -4.99 -26.25
N ASN A 261 33.65 -5.95 -26.24
CA ASN A 261 35.03 -5.70 -25.84
C ASN A 261 35.76 -4.79 -26.86
N GLU A 262 35.58 -5.04 -28.16
CA GLU A 262 36.11 -4.20 -29.25
C GLU A 262 35.65 -2.74 -29.15
N GLU A 263 34.38 -2.53 -28.82
CA GLU A 263 33.77 -1.20 -28.66
C GLU A 263 34.01 -0.61 -27.25
N GLY A 264 34.76 -1.31 -26.39
CA GLY A 264 35.09 -0.87 -25.03
C GLY A 264 33.88 -0.83 -24.08
N LEU A 265 32.82 -1.60 -24.36
CA LEU A 265 31.52 -1.57 -23.68
C LEU A 265 31.44 -2.46 -22.43
N LEU A 266 32.54 -3.04 -21.96
CA LEU A 266 32.62 -3.82 -20.72
C LEU A 266 32.87 -2.94 -19.47
N PRO A 267 32.44 -3.35 -18.27
CA PRO A 267 31.75 -4.60 -17.93
C PRO A 267 30.27 -4.61 -18.35
N ALA A 268 29.71 -5.80 -18.59
CA ALA A 268 28.35 -5.98 -19.05
C ALA A 268 27.53 -6.99 -18.23
N ILE A 269 26.24 -6.70 -18.04
CA ILE A 269 25.27 -7.63 -17.44
C ILE A 269 24.36 -8.17 -18.53
N PHE A 270 24.30 -9.50 -18.68
CA PHE A 270 23.42 -10.20 -19.59
C PHE A 270 22.18 -10.67 -18.83
N PHE A 271 21.02 -10.12 -19.14
CA PHE A 271 19.76 -10.57 -18.57
C PHE A 271 19.22 -11.79 -19.33
N ILE A 272 19.12 -12.90 -18.60
CA ILE A 272 18.56 -14.18 -19.03
C ILE A 272 17.48 -14.58 -18.03
N PHE A 273 16.22 -14.74 -18.49
CA PHE A 273 15.08 -15.05 -17.62
C PHE A 273 14.99 -16.52 -17.20
N SER A 274 16.12 -17.22 -17.10
CA SER A 274 16.21 -18.62 -16.66
C SER A 274 17.49 -18.82 -15.85
N ARG A 275 17.35 -19.39 -14.65
CA ARG A 275 18.49 -19.70 -13.76
C ARG A 275 19.45 -20.67 -14.42
N ASN A 276 18.91 -21.78 -14.94
CA ASN A 276 19.70 -22.74 -15.70
C ASN A 276 20.33 -22.08 -16.95
N GLY A 277 19.59 -21.19 -17.63
CA GLY A 277 20.11 -20.42 -18.76
C GLY A 277 21.32 -19.54 -18.40
N CYS A 278 21.35 -18.92 -17.22
CA CYS A 278 22.51 -18.18 -16.73
C CYS A 278 23.73 -19.09 -16.50
N ASN A 279 23.52 -20.26 -15.86
CA ASN A 279 24.60 -21.22 -15.61
C ASN A 279 25.18 -21.79 -16.91
N GLU A 280 24.31 -22.19 -17.84
CA GLU A 280 24.70 -22.65 -19.18
C GLU A 280 25.46 -21.57 -19.95
N ALA A 281 25.04 -20.30 -19.84
CA ALA A 281 25.73 -19.19 -20.49
C ALA A 281 27.16 -19.03 -19.97
N ALA A 282 27.34 -18.95 -18.64
CA ALA A 282 28.66 -18.83 -18.03
C ALA A 282 29.55 -20.05 -18.36
N GLN A 283 29.01 -21.27 -18.26
CA GLN A 283 29.75 -22.49 -18.56
C GLN A 283 30.13 -22.59 -20.05
N SER A 284 29.22 -22.22 -20.95
CA SER A 284 29.49 -22.23 -22.40
C SER A 284 30.60 -21.26 -22.77
N CYS A 285 30.60 -20.05 -22.21
CA CYS A 285 31.66 -19.07 -22.45
C CYS A 285 33.02 -19.58 -21.94
N LEU A 286 33.05 -20.19 -20.74
CA LEU A 286 34.28 -20.81 -20.20
C LEU A 286 34.81 -21.93 -21.10
N LYS A 287 33.91 -22.86 -21.52
CA LYS A 287 34.27 -24.00 -22.38
C LYS A 287 34.80 -23.57 -23.74
N GLN A 288 34.36 -22.42 -24.25
CA GLN A 288 34.83 -21.87 -25.51
C GLN A 288 36.12 -21.03 -25.35
N GLY A 289 36.70 -20.99 -24.14
CA GLY A 289 38.03 -20.41 -23.89
C GLY A 289 38.03 -18.91 -23.59
N LEU A 290 36.87 -18.30 -23.33
CA LEU A 290 36.80 -16.88 -22.99
C LEU A 290 37.55 -16.62 -21.66
N ARG A 291 38.46 -15.64 -21.67
CA ARG A 291 39.19 -15.19 -20.48
C ARG A 291 39.42 -13.68 -20.57
N LEU A 292 38.87 -12.95 -19.61
CA LEU A 292 38.85 -11.48 -19.57
C LEU A 292 39.70 -10.90 -18.43
N THR A 293 40.44 -11.75 -17.73
CA THR A 293 41.23 -11.40 -16.55
C THR A 293 42.73 -11.54 -16.80
N SER A 294 43.48 -10.68 -16.14
CA SER A 294 44.93 -10.74 -15.99
C SER A 294 45.35 -11.74 -14.88
N PRO A 295 46.63 -12.13 -14.83
CA PRO A 295 47.15 -12.93 -13.71
C PRO A 295 46.97 -12.27 -12.33
N ASP A 296 47.06 -10.94 -12.25
CA ASP A 296 46.92 -10.20 -10.98
C ASP A 296 45.47 -10.14 -10.51
N GLU A 297 44.53 -9.88 -11.42
CA GLU A 297 43.10 -9.94 -11.13
C GLU A 297 42.70 -11.34 -10.64
N ARG A 298 43.29 -12.41 -11.19
CA ARG A 298 43.04 -13.78 -10.73
C ARG A 298 43.52 -14.03 -9.31
N ARG A 299 44.72 -13.54 -8.94
CA ARG A 299 45.19 -13.62 -7.55
C ARG A 299 44.24 -12.91 -6.59
N ARG A 300 43.77 -11.72 -6.98
CA ARG A 300 42.79 -10.97 -6.18
C ARG A 300 41.45 -11.71 -6.04
N ILE A 301 40.95 -12.32 -7.12
CA ILE A 301 39.75 -13.15 -7.09
C ILE A 301 39.92 -14.31 -6.10
N GLN A 302 41.05 -15.01 -6.15
CA GLN A 302 41.35 -16.13 -5.23
C GLN A 302 41.36 -15.69 -3.77
N GLU A 303 41.90 -14.51 -3.46
CA GLU A 303 41.83 -13.94 -2.10
C GLU A 303 40.38 -13.69 -1.64
N ILE A 304 39.55 -13.10 -2.51
CA ILE A 304 38.14 -12.83 -2.18
C ILE A 304 37.39 -14.14 -1.96
N VAL A 305 37.61 -15.14 -2.83
CA VAL A 305 37.03 -16.48 -2.74
C VAL A 305 37.43 -17.15 -1.42
N ALA A 306 38.72 -17.17 -1.09
CA ALA A 306 39.22 -17.79 0.13
C ALA A 306 38.65 -17.12 1.39
N ASN A 307 38.56 -15.79 1.41
CA ASN A 307 38.04 -15.04 2.55
C ASN A 307 36.54 -15.24 2.76
N ARG A 308 35.76 -15.49 1.70
CA ARG A 308 34.29 -15.58 1.77
C ARG A 308 33.76 -17.00 1.85
N LEU A 309 34.51 -17.97 1.33
CA LEU A 309 34.07 -19.37 1.22
C LEU A 309 34.92 -20.32 2.07
N GLY A 310 35.97 -19.84 2.75
CA GLY A 310 36.87 -20.67 3.54
C GLY A 310 36.25 -21.33 4.79
N ASP A 311 35.08 -20.86 5.23
CA ASP A 311 34.36 -21.42 6.38
C ASP A 311 33.33 -22.51 5.99
N ILE A 312 33.18 -22.81 4.69
CA ILE A 312 32.26 -23.84 4.19
C ILE A 312 33.03 -25.17 4.04
N ASP A 313 32.39 -26.28 4.40
CA ASP A 313 32.98 -27.61 4.27
C ASP A 313 33.26 -27.98 2.79
N ASP A 314 34.35 -28.72 2.55
CA ASP A 314 34.79 -29.09 1.20
C ASP A 314 33.75 -29.96 0.47
N ASP A 315 33.08 -30.88 1.17
CA ASP A 315 32.05 -31.74 0.58
C ASP A 315 30.82 -30.90 0.15
N ASP A 316 30.46 -29.88 0.94
CA ASP A 316 29.38 -28.94 0.62
C ASP A 316 29.76 -28.05 -0.57
N LEU A 317 31.02 -27.58 -0.64
CA LEU A 317 31.53 -26.78 -1.75
C LEU A 317 31.52 -27.54 -3.08
N ASP A 318 31.89 -28.82 -3.07
CA ASP A 318 31.89 -29.66 -4.27
C ASP A 318 30.48 -29.82 -4.85
N VAL A 319 29.48 -30.08 -4.01
CA VAL A 319 28.06 -30.19 -4.42
C VAL A 319 27.50 -28.86 -4.92
N LEU A 320 27.98 -27.74 -4.37
CA LEU A 320 27.64 -26.40 -4.86
C LEU A 320 28.30 -26.06 -6.20
N GLY A 321 29.15 -26.92 -6.74
CA GLY A 321 29.87 -26.70 -7.99
C GLY A 321 31.01 -25.68 -7.85
N TYR A 322 31.65 -25.62 -6.68
CA TYR A 322 32.73 -24.69 -6.37
C TYR A 322 33.88 -24.69 -7.39
N PRO A 323 34.41 -25.83 -7.87
CA PRO A 323 35.49 -25.81 -8.86
C PRO A 323 35.10 -25.09 -10.15
N GLN A 324 33.87 -25.29 -10.62
CA GLN A 324 33.34 -24.59 -11.79
C GLN A 324 33.14 -23.10 -11.51
N PHE A 325 32.61 -22.76 -10.34
CA PHE A 325 32.37 -21.39 -9.92
C PHE A 325 33.66 -20.56 -9.88
N VAL A 326 34.72 -21.09 -9.25
CA VAL A 326 36.03 -20.42 -9.20
C VAL A 326 36.64 -20.28 -10.59
N ALA A 327 36.57 -21.32 -11.43
CA ALA A 327 37.09 -21.26 -12.79
C ALA A 327 36.38 -20.19 -13.66
N GLN A 328 35.07 -20.00 -13.45
CA GLN A 328 34.31 -18.93 -14.10
C GLN A 328 34.76 -17.55 -13.61
N LEU A 329 34.81 -17.33 -12.29
CA LEU A 329 35.27 -16.06 -11.70
C LEU A 329 36.67 -15.70 -12.19
N GLU A 330 37.60 -16.66 -12.16
CA GLU A 330 38.97 -16.48 -12.65
C GLU A 330 39.04 -16.16 -14.15
N ALA A 331 38.02 -16.49 -14.93
CA ALA A 331 37.93 -16.10 -16.34
C ALA A 331 37.26 -14.73 -16.54
N GLY A 332 36.79 -14.09 -15.47
CA GLY A 332 36.12 -12.79 -15.48
C GLY A 332 34.64 -12.89 -15.84
N ILE A 333 34.03 -14.06 -15.68
CA ILE A 333 32.63 -14.33 -16.00
C ILE A 333 31.91 -14.95 -14.80
N ALA A 334 30.62 -14.66 -14.61
CA ALA A 334 29.84 -15.26 -13.54
C ALA A 334 28.37 -15.40 -13.90
N ALA A 335 27.69 -16.36 -13.28
CA ALA A 335 26.23 -16.38 -13.19
C ALA A 335 25.77 -15.65 -11.91
N HIS A 336 24.60 -15.01 -11.94
CA HIS A 336 23.98 -14.39 -10.76
C HIS A 336 22.46 -14.58 -10.76
N HIS A 337 21.95 -15.44 -9.88
CA HIS A 337 20.53 -15.71 -9.78
C HIS A 337 20.12 -16.26 -8.42
N ALA A 338 18.82 -16.33 -8.14
CA ALA A 338 18.28 -16.78 -6.86
C ALA A 338 18.69 -18.21 -6.43
N GLY A 339 18.96 -19.10 -7.39
CA GLY A 339 19.42 -20.48 -7.11
C GLY A 339 20.89 -20.60 -6.66
N LEU A 340 21.66 -19.51 -6.64
CA LEU A 340 22.98 -19.51 -6.01
C LEU A 340 22.84 -19.31 -4.50
N VAL A 341 23.66 -20.02 -3.72
CA VAL A 341 23.75 -19.79 -2.28
C VAL A 341 24.24 -18.37 -1.99
N PRO A 342 23.81 -17.74 -0.88
CA PRO A 342 24.20 -16.36 -0.57
C PRO A 342 25.71 -16.08 -0.60
N PRO A 343 26.59 -16.92 -0.03
CA PRO A 343 28.04 -16.70 -0.10
C PRO A 343 28.59 -16.61 -1.54
N PHE A 344 28.05 -17.40 -2.48
CA PHE A 344 28.46 -17.35 -3.89
C PHE A 344 27.99 -16.05 -4.55
N LYS A 345 26.74 -15.63 -4.29
CA LYS A 345 26.21 -14.36 -4.83
C LYS A 345 27.03 -13.17 -4.35
N GLU A 346 27.31 -13.11 -3.06
CA GLU A 346 28.12 -12.04 -2.45
C GLU A 346 29.56 -12.02 -2.98
N THR A 347 30.12 -13.19 -3.28
CA THR A 347 31.43 -13.30 -3.92
C THR A 347 31.41 -12.76 -5.35
N VAL A 348 30.38 -13.09 -6.16
CA VAL A 348 30.19 -12.51 -7.50
C VAL A 348 30.03 -10.99 -7.42
N GLU A 349 29.25 -10.51 -6.46
CA GLU A 349 29.00 -9.08 -6.26
C GLU A 349 30.28 -8.33 -5.89
N ALA A 350 31.06 -8.85 -4.95
CA ALA A 350 32.34 -8.27 -4.56
C ALA A 350 33.31 -8.21 -5.75
N CYS A 351 33.45 -9.32 -6.49
CA CYS A 351 34.30 -9.37 -7.68
C CYS A 351 33.83 -8.44 -8.80
N PHE A 352 32.52 -8.22 -8.95
CA PHE A 352 31.98 -7.30 -9.95
C PHE A 352 32.19 -5.84 -9.56
N VAL A 353 31.99 -5.49 -8.29
CA VAL A 353 32.21 -4.14 -7.75
C VAL A 353 33.69 -3.73 -7.82
N GLU A 354 34.62 -4.66 -7.50
CA GLU A 354 36.06 -4.44 -7.70
C GLU A 354 36.46 -4.43 -9.19
N GLY A 355 35.53 -4.68 -10.10
CA GLY A 355 35.76 -4.68 -11.54
C GLY A 355 36.53 -5.90 -12.05
N LEU A 356 36.67 -6.97 -11.26
CA LEU A 356 37.39 -8.19 -11.62
C LEU A 356 36.56 -9.08 -12.56
N VAL A 357 35.25 -9.19 -12.30
CA VAL A 357 34.30 -9.87 -13.20
C VAL A 357 33.79 -8.87 -14.23
N LYS A 358 33.98 -9.17 -15.52
CA LYS A 358 33.61 -8.29 -16.63
C LYS A 358 32.25 -8.65 -17.23
N ILE A 359 31.81 -9.90 -17.11
CA ILE A 359 30.51 -10.38 -17.61
C ILE A 359 29.74 -11.07 -16.50
N VAL A 360 28.50 -10.65 -16.29
CA VAL A 360 27.57 -11.34 -15.38
C VAL A 360 26.32 -11.76 -16.14
N PHE A 361 26.00 -13.05 -16.12
CA PHE A 361 24.74 -13.59 -16.63
C PHE A 361 23.72 -13.63 -15.48
N ALA A 362 22.74 -12.74 -15.52
CA ALA A 362 21.84 -12.52 -14.40
C ALA A 362 20.36 -12.72 -14.74
N THR A 363 19.59 -13.17 -13.74
CA THR A 363 18.12 -13.09 -13.80
C THR A 363 17.62 -11.70 -13.44
N GLU A 364 16.34 -11.42 -13.71
CA GLU A 364 15.66 -10.14 -13.39
C GLU A 364 15.82 -9.70 -11.91
N THR A 365 15.97 -10.66 -10.99
CA THR A 365 16.17 -10.39 -9.55
C THR A 365 17.35 -9.45 -9.26
N LEU A 366 18.37 -9.44 -10.13
CA LEU A 366 19.52 -8.55 -9.97
C LEU A 366 19.15 -7.08 -10.22
N ALA A 367 18.20 -6.83 -11.11
CA ALA A 367 17.78 -5.48 -11.46
C ALA A 367 17.10 -4.74 -10.30
N VAL A 368 16.64 -5.46 -9.27
CA VAL A 368 15.89 -4.92 -8.14
C VAL A 368 16.73 -4.82 -6.85
N GLY A 369 17.78 -5.63 -6.71
CA GLY A 369 18.27 -5.97 -5.37
C GLY A 369 19.49 -5.23 -4.83
N ILE A 370 20.43 -4.81 -5.67
CA ILE A 370 21.80 -4.44 -5.21
C ILE A 370 22.42 -3.38 -6.12
N ASN A 371 23.25 -2.48 -5.59
CA ASN A 371 23.97 -1.48 -6.38
C ASN A 371 25.15 -2.07 -7.19
N MET A 372 24.84 -2.79 -8.28
CA MET A 372 25.82 -3.24 -9.28
C MET A 372 25.60 -2.59 -10.66
N PRO A 373 26.05 -1.35 -10.87
CA PRO A 373 25.98 -0.73 -12.18
C PRO A 373 27.07 -1.28 -13.12
N ALA A 374 26.67 -1.57 -14.35
CA ALA A 374 27.56 -2.03 -15.43
C ALA A 374 27.74 -0.92 -16.47
N ARG A 375 28.74 -0.99 -17.33
CA ARG A 375 28.84 -0.06 -18.48
C ARG A 375 27.73 -0.36 -19.50
N SER A 376 27.46 -1.65 -19.69
CA SER A 376 26.44 -2.12 -20.64
C SER A 376 25.51 -3.17 -20.02
N VAL A 377 24.29 -3.23 -20.56
CA VAL A 377 23.32 -4.28 -20.29
C VAL A 377 22.95 -4.94 -21.60
N VAL A 378 22.86 -6.27 -21.62
CA VAL A 378 22.44 -7.07 -22.76
C VAL A 378 21.15 -7.80 -22.40
N ILE A 379 20.14 -7.74 -23.27
CA ILE A 379 18.86 -8.43 -23.10
C ILE A 379 18.71 -9.45 -24.23
N GLU A 380 18.80 -10.75 -23.90
CA GLU A 380 18.74 -11.83 -24.91
C GLU A 380 17.33 -12.06 -25.45
N LYS A 381 16.31 -11.90 -24.60
CA LYS A 381 14.90 -12.11 -24.93
C LYS A 381 14.07 -11.00 -24.31
N LEU A 382 12.95 -10.67 -24.95
CA LEU A 382 11.96 -9.70 -24.42
C LEU A 382 10.69 -10.38 -23.92
N SER A 383 10.72 -11.70 -23.76
CA SER A 383 9.63 -12.47 -23.17
C SER A 383 10.15 -13.31 -22.02
N LYS A 384 9.34 -13.40 -20.95
CA LYS A 384 9.61 -14.22 -19.77
C LYS A 384 8.48 -15.22 -19.54
N PHE A 385 8.77 -16.32 -18.87
CA PHE A 385 7.77 -17.32 -18.51
C PHE A 385 7.25 -17.01 -17.10
N THR A 386 5.93 -16.91 -16.93
CA THR A 386 5.29 -16.57 -15.65
C THR A 386 4.95 -17.80 -14.80
N GLY A 387 5.23 -19.01 -15.30
CA GLY A 387 4.78 -20.28 -14.69
C GLY A 387 3.67 -20.93 -15.51
N GLU A 388 2.83 -20.13 -16.18
CA GLU A 388 1.72 -20.61 -17.01
C GLU A 388 1.90 -20.27 -18.48
N HIS A 389 2.31 -19.03 -18.79
CA HIS A 389 2.47 -18.54 -20.16
C HIS A 389 3.70 -17.66 -20.32
N HIS A 390 4.09 -17.42 -21.57
CA HIS A 390 5.10 -16.42 -21.89
C HIS A 390 4.47 -15.04 -22.00
N GLU A 391 4.95 -14.10 -21.19
CA GLU A 391 4.57 -12.69 -21.25
C GLU A 391 5.70 -11.85 -21.83
N PHE A 392 5.31 -10.80 -22.56
CA PHE A 392 6.23 -9.81 -23.08
C PHE A 392 6.59 -8.80 -21.98
N LEU A 393 7.84 -8.35 -21.93
CA LEU A 393 8.28 -7.38 -20.93
C LEU A 393 7.48 -6.08 -21.03
N THR A 394 7.11 -5.55 -19.88
CA THR A 394 6.53 -4.21 -19.76
C THR A 394 7.60 -3.14 -19.87
N ALA A 395 7.19 -1.89 -20.14
CA ALA A 395 8.12 -0.75 -20.17
C ALA A 395 8.81 -0.50 -18.81
N GLY A 396 8.12 -0.80 -17.69
CA GLY A 396 8.68 -0.68 -16.34
C GLY A 396 9.81 -1.67 -16.12
N GLU A 397 9.58 -2.95 -16.42
CA GLU A 397 10.60 -4.01 -16.31
C GLU A 397 11.79 -3.71 -17.23
N PHE A 398 11.54 -3.32 -18.49
CA PHE A 398 12.61 -2.94 -19.41
C PHE A 398 13.47 -1.79 -18.87
N THR A 399 12.83 -0.77 -18.27
CA THR A 399 13.54 0.38 -17.66
C THR A 399 14.33 -0.03 -16.41
N GLN A 400 13.82 -0.98 -15.61
CA GLN A 400 14.55 -1.52 -14.46
C GLN A 400 15.82 -2.27 -14.89
N LEU A 401 15.73 -3.12 -15.92
CA LEU A 401 16.88 -3.86 -16.46
C LEU A 401 17.92 -2.90 -17.04
N THR A 402 17.51 -2.03 -17.97
CA THR A 402 18.41 -1.09 -18.65
C THR A 402 18.93 0.01 -17.73
N GLY A 403 18.22 0.30 -16.64
CA GLY A 403 18.63 1.20 -15.56
C GLY A 403 19.95 0.83 -14.88
N ARG A 404 20.46 -0.40 -15.11
CA ARG A 404 21.78 -0.86 -14.63
C ARG A 404 22.95 -0.48 -15.54
N ALA A 405 22.70 0.00 -16.75
CA ALA A 405 23.76 0.38 -17.70
C ALA A 405 24.23 1.83 -17.50
N GLY A 406 25.53 2.09 -17.41
CA GLY A 406 26.12 3.40 -17.14
C GLY A 406 26.40 3.61 -15.65
N ARG A 407 27.69 3.71 -15.31
CA ARG A 407 28.21 3.94 -13.96
C ARG A 407 28.45 5.43 -13.74
N ARG A 408 27.75 6.03 -12.78
CA ARG A 408 27.87 7.47 -12.47
C ARG A 408 29.31 7.80 -12.10
N GLY A 409 29.89 8.78 -12.78
CA GLY A 409 31.27 9.23 -12.56
C GLY A 409 32.36 8.37 -13.22
N LEU A 410 32.00 7.27 -13.88
CA LEU A 410 32.95 6.42 -14.61
C LEU A 410 32.62 6.34 -16.11
N ASP A 411 31.34 6.33 -16.48
CA ASP A 411 30.90 6.22 -17.88
C ASP A 411 30.20 7.50 -18.34
N ASP A 412 30.51 7.96 -19.56
CA ASP A 412 29.79 9.08 -20.20
C ASP A 412 28.39 8.66 -20.68
N LYS A 413 28.28 7.41 -21.14
CA LYS A 413 27.04 6.79 -21.64
C LYS A 413 26.94 5.35 -21.17
N GLY A 414 25.73 4.94 -20.80
CA GLY A 414 25.36 3.55 -20.60
C GLY A 414 24.75 2.97 -21.87
N HIS A 415 24.96 1.68 -22.12
CA HIS A 415 24.48 1.03 -23.34
C HIS A 415 23.53 -0.12 -23.00
N ALA A 416 22.35 -0.12 -23.61
CA ALA A 416 21.38 -1.22 -23.50
C ALA A 416 21.27 -1.94 -24.84
N VAL A 417 21.79 -3.16 -24.94
CA VAL A 417 21.84 -3.94 -26.17
C VAL A 417 20.73 -5.00 -26.17
N VAL A 418 19.79 -4.90 -27.10
CA VAL A 418 18.76 -5.92 -27.32
C VAL A 418 19.17 -6.80 -28.49
N LEU A 419 19.19 -8.12 -28.26
CA LEU A 419 19.54 -9.07 -29.32
C LEU A 419 18.32 -9.36 -30.21
N TRP A 420 18.58 -9.53 -31.51
CA TRP A 420 17.57 -9.92 -32.48
C TRP A 420 16.98 -11.29 -32.14
N ASN A 421 15.66 -11.40 -32.25
CA ASN A 421 14.91 -12.65 -32.07
C ASN A 421 13.85 -12.76 -33.17
N PRO A 422 13.67 -13.93 -33.82
CA PRO A 422 12.65 -14.11 -34.85
C PRO A 422 11.19 -13.89 -34.41
N PHE A 423 10.91 -13.89 -33.10
CA PHE A 423 9.56 -13.75 -32.55
C PHE A 423 9.20 -12.33 -32.11
N VAL A 424 10.16 -11.40 -32.11
CA VAL A 424 9.95 -10.01 -31.66
C VAL A 424 10.36 -9.07 -32.78
N THR A 425 9.47 -8.18 -33.19
CA THR A 425 9.75 -7.21 -34.26
C THR A 425 10.61 -6.07 -33.76
N PHE A 426 11.40 -5.45 -34.65
CA PHE A 426 12.18 -4.26 -34.31
C PHE A 426 11.28 -3.10 -33.81
N ASP A 427 10.09 -2.93 -34.36
CA ASP A 427 9.14 -1.91 -33.89
C ASP A 427 8.70 -2.13 -32.44
N GLN A 428 8.55 -3.39 -32.00
CA GLN A 428 8.26 -3.71 -30.60
C GLN A 428 9.44 -3.34 -29.69
N VAL A 429 10.67 -3.62 -30.14
CA VAL A 429 11.90 -3.22 -29.42
C VAL A 429 12.00 -1.69 -29.31
N ALA A 430 11.77 -0.98 -30.41
CA ALA A 430 11.78 0.49 -30.43
C ALA A 430 10.67 1.10 -29.58
N GLY A 431 9.49 0.45 -29.51
CA GLY A 431 8.41 0.82 -28.61
C GLY A 431 8.80 0.75 -27.13
N LEU A 432 9.51 -0.31 -26.71
CA LEU A 432 10.05 -0.41 -25.35
C LEU A 432 11.14 0.64 -25.10
N ALA A 433 12.11 0.78 -26.02
CA ALA A 433 13.21 1.72 -25.88
C ALA A 433 12.78 3.20 -25.84
N SER A 434 11.63 3.52 -26.43
CA SER A 434 11.04 4.88 -26.39
C SER A 434 10.19 5.14 -25.15
N SER A 435 9.73 4.09 -24.46
CA SER A 435 8.90 4.19 -23.26
C SER A 435 9.76 4.47 -22.03
N ARG A 436 9.85 5.74 -21.63
CA ARG A 436 10.68 6.18 -20.49
C ARG A 436 9.98 6.13 -19.12
N THR A 437 8.65 6.01 -19.11
CA THR A 437 7.83 6.05 -17.89
C THR A 437 6.72 5.01 -17.96
N PHE A 438 6.28 4.53 -16.80
CA PHE A 438 5.16 3.60 -16.68
C PHE A 438 4.13 4.12 -15.68
N ARG A 439 2.87 3.69 -15.83
CA ARG A 439 1.80 4.05 -14.91
C ARG A 439 1.74 3.05 -13.76
N LEU A 440 1.72 3.54 -12.52
CA LEU A 440 1.50 2.75 -11.31
C LEU A 440 0.01 2.38 -11.14
N THR A 441 -0.25 1.13 -10.79
CA THR A 441 -1.57 0.55 -10.54
C THR A 441 -1.56 -0.17 -9.20
N SER A 442 -2.63 -0.05 -8.43
CA SER A 442 -2.75 -0.79 -7.18
C SER A 442 -2.95 -2.29 -7.44
N SER A 443 -2.29 -3.14 -6.65
CA SER A 443 -2.57 -4.58 -6.54
C SER A 443 -3.39 -4.93 -5.28
N PHE A 444 -3.87 -3.92 -4.54
CA PHE A 444 -4.52 -4.08 -3.25
C PHE A 444 -5.76 -4.98 -3.34
N ARG A 445 -5.77 -6.02 -2.50
CA ARG A 445 -6.87 -6.96 -2.36
C ARG A 445 -7.01 -7.39 -0.91
N PRO A 446 -8.24 -7.54 -0.39
CA PRO A 446 -8.41 -8.06 0.95
C PRO A 446 -7.90 -9.51 1.07
N THR A 447 -6.99 -9.76 2.01
CA THR A 447 -6.52 -11.11 2.40
C THR A 447 -7.17 -11.56 3.70
N TYR A 448 -7.10 -12.85 4.04
CA TYR A 448 -7.68 -13.38 5.27
C TYR A 448 -7.00 -12.80 6.52
N ASN A 449 -5.66 -12.82 6.60
CA ASN A 449 -4.92 -12.22 7.70
C ASN A 449 -5.22 -10.72 7.87
N MET A 450 -5.29 -9.96 6.78
CA MET A 450 -5.67 -8.54 6.84
C MET A 450 -7.08 -8.40 7.41
N ALA A 451 -8.04 -9.21 6.95
CA ALA A 451 -9.42 -9.12 7.40
C ALA A 451 -9.58 -9.41 8.90
N VAL A 452 -8.91 -10.44 9.44
CA VAL A 452 -8.96 -10.70 10.88
C VAL A 452 -8.24 -9.62 11.70
N ASN A 453 -7.12 -9.07 11.20
CA ASN A 453 -6.43 -7.97 11.90
C ASN A 453 -7.26 -6.68 11.91
N LEU A 454 -8.05 -6.43 10.85
CA LEU A 454 -9.02 -5.34 10.83
C LEU A 454 -10.15 -5.56 11.84
N VAL A 455 -10.75 -6.76 11.88
CA VAL A 455 -11.80 -7.10 12.86
C VAL A 455 -11.29 -7.02 14.30
N ARG A 456 -10.04 -7.42 14.54
CA ARG A 456 -9.39 -7.38 15.85
C ARG A 456 -9.17 -5.97 16.38
N SER A 457 -8.84 -5.04 15.49
CA SER A 457 -8.25 -3.75 15.86
C SER A 457 -9.21 -2.57 15.69
N TYR A 458 -10.26 -2.74 14.88
CA TYR A 458 -11.15 -1.67 14.45
C TYR A 458 -12.61 -2.12 14.47
N SER A 459 -13.52 -1.18 14.60
CA SER A 459 -14.95 -1.41 14.38
C SER A 459 -15.26 -1.68 12.89
N SER A 460 -16.44 -2.22 12.61
CA SER A 460 -16.86 -2.55 11.24
C SER A 460 -16.86 -1.35 10.31
N ASP A 461 -17.31 -0.19 10.81
CA ASP A 461 -17.33 1.04 10.04
C ASP A 461 -15.91 1.58 9.79
N GLU A 462 -15.02 1.52 10.80
CA GLU A 462 -13.62 1.93 10.66
C GLU A 462 -12.86 1.03 9.66
N ALA A 463 -13.04 -0.29 9.71
CA ALA A 463 -12.39 -1.20 8.78
C ALA A 463 -12.82 -0.95 7.32
N ARG A 464 -14.12 -0.73 7.08
CA ARG A 464 -14.62 -0.36 5.74
C ARG A 464 -14.08 0.98 5.28
N HIS A 465 -14.03 1.96 6.17
CA HIS A 465 -13.45 3.27 5.91
C HIS A 465 -11.99 3.13 5.44
N LEU A 466 -11.16 2.37 6.17
CA LEU A 466 -9.75 2.14 5.82
C LEU A 466 -9.59 1.49 4.44
N LEU A 467 -10.41 0.51 4.10
CA LEU A 467 -10.40 -0.13 2.78
C LEU A 467 -10.79 0.85 1.66
N ASN A 468 -11.71 1.77 1.96
CA ASN A 468 -12.11 2.82 1.02
C ASN A 468 -11.03 3.89 0.83
N LEU A 469 -10.04 3.99 1.73
CA LEU A 469 -8.86 4.85 1.56
C LEU A 469 -7.77 4.23 0.68
N SER A 470 -7.90 2.96 0.26
CA SER A 470 -6.91 2.28 -0.59
C SER A 470 -6.64 2.99 -1.92
N PHE A 471 -5.44 2.81 -2.46
CA PHE A 471 -5.09 3.33 -3.77
C PHE A 471 -5.91 2.64 -4.86
N ALA A 472 -6.22 1.36 -4.71
CA ALA A 472 -7.18 0.65 -5.57
C ALA A 472 -8.52 1.38 -5.65
N GLN A 473 -9.06 1.80 -4.49
CA GLN A 473 -10.31 2.55 -4.44
C GLN A 473 -10.16 3.95 -5.03
N TYR A 474 -9.04 4.63 -4.78
CA TYR A 474 -8.75 5.94 -5.39
C TYR A 474 -8.70 5.89 -6.92
N GLN A 475 -8.09 4.85 -7.49
CA GLN A 475 -8.05 4.65 -8.94
C GLN A 475 -9.41 4.28 -9.52
N ALA A 476 -10.26 3.57 -8.77
CA ALA A 476 -11.60 3.18 -9.19
C ALA A 476 -12.61 4.33 -9.09
N ASP A 477 -12.65 5.05 -7.96
CA ASP A 477 -13.50 6.22 -7.72
C ASP A 477 -12.84 7.16 -6.69
N ARG A 478 -12.20 8.22 -7.20
CA ARG A 478 -11.53 9.25 -6.37
C ARG A 478 -12.49 9.99 -5.43
N ASP A 479 -13.76 10.11 -5.80
CA ASP A 479 -14.72 10.86 -4.99
C ASP A 479 -15.04 10.12 -3.69
N VAL A 480 -15.06 8.79 -3.72
CA VAL A 480 -15.24 7.97 -2.51
C VAL A 480 -14.18 8.30 -1.48
N VAL A 481 -12.90 8.29 -1.88
CA VAL A 481 -11.77 8.54 -0.97
C VAL A 481 -11.83 9.96 -0.38
N LYS A 482 -12.20 10.94 -1.21
CA LYS A 482 -12.38 12.33 -0.78
C LYS A 482 -13.54 12.49 0.20
N ILE A 483 -14.66 11.81 -0.04
CA ILE A 483 -15.81 11.80 0.86
C ILE A 483 -15.42 11.16 2.19
N GLU A 484 -14.70 10.03 2.18
CA GLU A 484 -14.22 9.34 3.37
C GLU A 484 -13.27 10.20 4.21
N THR A 485 -12.27 10.82 3.58
CA THR A 485 -11.36 11.74 4.28
C THR A 485 -12.12 12.93 4.88
N ARG A 486 -13.12 13.45 4.15
CA ARG A 486 -13.97 14.54 4.66
C ARG A 486 -14.82 14.07 5.83
N LEU A 487 -15.34 12.83 5.78
CA LEU A 487 -16.10 12.21 6.87
C LEU A 487 -15.24 12.09 8.12
N GLU A 488 -14.00 11.61 8.00
CA GLU A 488 -13.05 11.50 9.12
C GLU A 488 -12.80 12.85 9.80
N ARG A 489 -12.47 13.90 9.03
CA ARG A 489 -12.28 15.26 9.58
C ARG A 489 -13.53 15.82 10.27
N ARG A 490 -14.71 15.49 9.75
CA ARG A 490 -15.99 15.90 10.36
C ARG A 490 -16.27 15.12 11.64
N LEU A 491 -15.87 13.85 11.71
CA LEU A 491 -15.97 13.04 12.93
C LEU A 491 -15.02 13.55 14.02
N GLU A 492 -13.78 13.91 13.68
CA GLU A 492 -12.83 14.57 14.60
C GLU A 492 -13.43 15.88 15.15
N GLN A 493 -13.90 16.76 14.25
CA GLN A 493 -14.55 18.01 14.63
C GLN A 493 -15.81 17.78 15.50
N LEU A 494 -16.61 16.76 15.18
CA LEU A 494 -17.79 16.41 15.95
C LEU A 494 -17.42 15.97 17.37
N SER A 495 -16.35 15.19 17.51
CA SER A 495 -15.83 14.76 18.81
C SER A 495 -15.37 15.94 19.65
N GLU A 496 -14.59 16.86 19.08
CA GLU A 496 -14.14 18.09 19.75
C GLU A 496 -15.32 18.97 20.21
N LEU A 497 -16.31 19.16 19.34
CA LEU A 497 -17.50 19.96 19.65
C LEU A 497 -18.37 19.30 20.72
N ARG A 498 -18.45 17.96 20.76
CA ARG A 498 -19.17 17.22 21.80
C ARG A 498 -18.47 17.36 23.15
N LEU A 499 -17.16 17.18 23.21
CA LEU A 499 -16.36 17.43 24.41
C LEU A 499 -16.52 18.88 24.91
N ALA A 500 -16.48 19.86 24.01
CA ALA A 500 -16.69 21.27 24.36
C ALA A 500 -18.13 21.59 24.79
N ALA A 501 -19.10 20.72 24.48
CA ALA A 501 -20.50 20.87 24.88
C ALA A 501 -20.79 20.26 26.26
N GLU A 502 -19.98 19.32 26.75
CA GLU A 502 -20.17 18.68 28.05
C GLU A 502 -20.17 19.72 29.18
N SER A 503 -21.13 19.65 30.10
CA SER A 503 -21.19 20.53 31.27
C SER A 503 -20.89 19.72 32.54
N PRO A 504 -20.00 20.20 33.43
CA PRO A 504 -19.76 19.54 34.71
C PRO A 504 -20.96 19.68 35.67
N PHE A 505 -21.95 20.52 35.35
CA PHE A 505 -23.14 20.77 36.15
C PHE A 505 -24.32 19.86 35.77
N GLY A 506 -24.24 19.05 34.71
CA GLY A 506 -25.27 18.07 34.33
C GLY A 506 -25.38 17.85 32.81
N ASP A 507 -26.39 17.09 32.38
CA ASP A 507 -26.58 16.77 30.95
C ASP A 507 -27.14 17.98 30.18
N ILE A 508 -26.32 18.53 29.28
CA ILE A 508 -26.70 19.66 28.44
C ILE A 508 -27.77 19.31 27.40
N HIS A 509 -27.83 18.05 26.95
CA HIS A 509 -28.83 17.59 25.99
C HIS A 509 -30.22 17.50 26.64
N GLU A 510 -30.29 17.05 27.89
CA GLU A 510 -31.53 17.07 28.67
C GLU A 510 -32.04 18.51 28.86
N TYR A 511 -31.15 19.43 29.22
CA TYR A 511 -31.48 20.86 29.36
C TYR A 511 -32.02 21.47 28.05
N ARG A 512 -31.36 21.17 26.92
CA ARG A 512 -31.80 21.63 25.59
C ARG A 512 -33.17 21.07 25.20
N ALA A 513 -33.44 19.79 25.46
CA ALA A 513 -34.74 19.18 25.21
C ALA A 513 -35.86 19.83 26.04
N ARG A 514 -35.58 20.22 27.30
CA ARG A 514 -36.52 20.97 28.15
C ARG A 514 -36.79 22.38 27.60
N LEU A 515 -35.77 23.07 27.10
CA LEU A 515 -35.93 24.40 26.46
C LEU A 515 -36.83 24.33 25.22
N GLU A 516 -36.59 23.36 24.34
CA GLU A 516 -37.38 23.16 23.12
C GLU A 516 -38.83 22.75 23.43
N GLY A 517 -39.04 21.85 24.41
CA GLY A 517 -40.37 21.44 24.88
C GLY A 517 -41.17 22.57 25.55
N ASN A 518 -40.51 23.44 26.31
CA ASN A 518 -41.15 24.59 26.97
C ASN A 518 -41.54 25.72 26.00
N LEU A 519 -40.83 25.89 24.87
CA LEU A 519 -41.13 26.90 23.84
C LEU A 519 -42.35 26.52 22.99
N GLY A 520 -42.55 25.23 22.69
CA GLY A 520 -43.68 24.76 21.88
C GLY A 520 -45.03 24.77 22.61
N ILE A 521 -45.05 24.45 23.90
CA ILE A 521 -46.30 24.31 24.68
C ILE A 521 -46.86 25.68 25.14
N ARG A 522 -46.00 26.68 25.35
CA ARG A 522 -46.39 28.00 25.90
C ARG A 522 -46.99 28.98 24.87
N SER A 523 -46.63 28.90 23.58
CA SER A 523 -47.07 29.90 22.59
C SER A 523 -48.44 29.60 21.98
N GLU A 524 -48.72 28.37 21.52
CA GLU A 524 -50.00 28.03 20.87
C GLU A 524 -51.19 28.09 21.85
N SER A 525 -51.02 27.59 23.09
CA SER A 525 -52.07 27.56 24.10
C SER A 525 -52.46 28.96 24.61
N SER A 526 -51.52 29.90 24.73
CA SER A 526 -51.79 31.28 25.18
C SER A 526 -52.37 32.18 24.08
N ILE A 527 -52.00 31.94 22.82
CA ILE A 527 -52.58 32.62 21.65
C ILE A 527 -54.03 32.18 21.45
N GLU A 528 -54.31 30.86 21.47
CA GLU A 528 -55.69 30.37 21.32
C GLU A 528 -56.59 30.85 22.45
N PHE A 529 -56.09 30.85 23.70
CA PHE A 529 -56.82 31.38 24.85
C PHE A 529 -57.16 32.87 24.69
N SER A 530 -56.24 33.69 24.18
CA SER A 530 -56.48 35.12 23.96
C SER A 530 -57.42 35.38 22.78
N MET A 531 -57.28 34.63 21.69
CA MET A 531 -58.17 34.70 20.53
C MET A 531 -59.61 34.31 20.89
N ALA A 532 -59.81 33.32 21.77
CA ALA A 532 -61.13 32.88 22.21
C ALA A 532 -61.92 33.99 22.95
N ARG A 533 -61.22 34.95 23.56
CA ARG A 533 -61.85 36.03 24.35
C ARG A 533 -62.18 37.27 23.52
N LEU A 534 -61.73 37.33 22.26
CA LEU A 534 -62.07 38.41 21.35
C LEU A 534 -63.56 38.33 20.95
N ARG A 535 -64.20 39.49 20.89
CA ARG A 535 -65.62 39.64 20.51
C ARG A 535 -65.75 40.52 19.26
N PRO A 536 -66.82 40.40 18.47
CA PRO A 536 -67.14 41.39 17.44
C PRO A 536 -67.05 42.82 17.97
N GLY A 537 -66.35 43.70 17.25
CA GLY A 537 -66.02 45.06 17.65
C GLY A 537 -64.68 45.22 18.37
N SER A 538 -64.02 44.12 18.77
CA SER A 538 -62.68 44.19 19.39
C SER A 538 -61.64 44.70 18.39
N VAL A 539 -60.85 45.70 18.78
CA VAL A 539 -59.75 46.23 17.98
C VAL A 539 -58.45 45.53 18.40
N ILE A 540 -57.76 44.93 17.45
CA ILE A 540 -56.49 44.23 17.65
C ILE A 540 -55.43 44.75 16.67
N PHE A 541 -54.17 44.44 16.95
CA PHE A 541 -53.08 44.64 15.99
C PHE A 541 -52.78 43.31 15.27
N VAL A 542 -52.57 43.38 13.95
CA VAL A 542 -52.21 42.22 13.13
C VAL A 542 -50.81 42.44 12.56
N ASP A 543 -49.85 41.64 13.04
CA ASP A 543 -48.43 41.71 12.64
C ASP A 543 -48.14 41.02 11.29
N LYS A 544 -48.97 40.03 10.90
CA LYS A 544 -48.77 39.17 9.73
C LYS A 544 -49.91 39.24 8.72
N GLY A 545 -49.57 39.26 7.43
CA GLY A 545 -50.53 39.14 6.31
C GLY A 545 -50.41 40.26 5.28
N LYS A 546 -51.28 40.24 4.26
CA LYS A 546 -51.27 41.20 3.13
C LYS A 546 -51.54 42.66 3.53
N SER A 547 -51.90 42.94 4.78
CA SER A 547 -52.17 44.28 5.30
C SER A 547 -51.94 44.35 6.82
N PRO A 548 -50.69 44.53 7.27
CA PRO A 548 -50.37 44.71 8.69
C PRO A 548 -50.95 46.03 9.21
N GLY A 549 -51.35 46.03 10.48
CA GLY A 549 -51.91 47.21 11.16
C GLY A 549 -53.15 46.90 12.00
N ARG A 550 -53.82 47.97 12.47
CA ARG A 550 -55.04 47.86 13.28
C ARG A 550 -56.17 47.21 12.47
N ALA A 551 -56.86 46.27 13.09
CA ALA A 551 -58.02 45.60 12.54
C ALA A 551 -59.11 45.45 13.60
N VAL A 552 -60.37 45.47 13.18
CA VAL A 552 -61.49 45.14 14.06
C VAL A 552 -61.95 43.70 13.81
N VAL A 553 -62.26 42.98 14.87
CA VAL A 553 -62.87 41.65 14.82
C VAL A 553 -64.34 41.80 14.40
N LEU A 554 -64.73 41.12 13.33
CA LEU A 554 -66.11 41.05 12.83
C LEU A 554 -66.84 39.83 13.38
N SER A 555 -66.15 38.69 13.49
CA SER A 555 -66.70 37.45 14.03
C SER A 555 -65.60 36.56 14.59
N THR A 556 -65.97 35.72 15.56
CA THR A 556 -65.12 34.66 16.11
C THR A 556 -65.83 33.33 15.96
N ALA A 557 -65.11 32.30 15.53
CA ALA A 557 -65.63 30.96 15.31
C ALA A 557 -64.69 29.94 15.94
N ASN A 558 -65.24 29.09 16.81
CA ASN A 558 -64.49 28.01 17.44
C ASN A 558 -64.83 26.69 16.73
N ARG A 559 -63.82 25.98 16.19
CA ARG A 559 -63.98 24.70 15.47
C ARG A 559 -62.93 23.71 15.96
N SER A 560 -63.05 22.44 15.58
CA SER A 560 -62.12 21.36 15.96
C SER A 560 -60.64 21.58 15.59
N GLY A 561 -60.33 22.58 14.76
CA GLY A 561 -58.98 22.99 14.38
C GLY A 561 -58.51 24.33 14.97
N GLY A 562 -59.05 24.74 16.13
CA GLY A 562 -58.67 25.96 16.84
C GLY A 562 -59.59 27.17 16.59
N VAL A 563 -59.32 28.27 17.29
CA VAL A 563 -60.10 29.52 17.19
C VAL A 563 -59.74 30.26 15.90
N LYS A 564 -60.75 30.59 15.08
CA LYS A 564 -60.59 31.47 13.93
C LYS A 564 -61.34 32.78 14.14
N ILE A 565 -60.72 33.89 13.75
CA ILE A 565 -61.33 35.21 13.81
C ILE A 565 -61.35 35.84 12.42
N THR A 566 -62.47 36.46 12.07
CA THR A 566 -62.58 37.28 10.85
C THR A 566 -62.42 38.73 11.24
N VAL A 567 -61.52 39.45 10.58
CA VAL A 567 -61.19 40.85 10.89
C VAL A 567 -61.30 41.75 9.67
N LEU A 568 -61.62 43.02 9.88
CA LEU A 568 -61.56 44.08 8.88
C LEU A 568 -60.42 45.04 9.20
N THR A 569 -59.48 45.17 8.27
CA THR A 569 -58.32 46.07 8.42
C THR A 569 -58.68 47.52 8.06
N ALA A 570 -57.86 48.47 8.51
CA ALA A 570 -57.99 49.89 8.13
C ALA A 570 -57.97 50.13 6.60
N LYS A 571 -57.40 49.21 5.82
CA LYS A 571 -57.39 49.27 4.34
C LYS A 571 -58.64 48.64 3.69
N ARG A 572 -59.70 48.38 4.46
CA ARG A 572 -60.94 47.68 4.04
C ARG A 572 -60.73 46.26 3.49
N ALA A 573 -59.63 45.59 3.87
CA ALA A 573 -59.43 44.19 3.55
C ALA A 573 -60.00 43.31 4.67
N THR A 574 -60.83 42.32 4.32
CA THR A 574 -61.34 41.31 5.26
C THR A 574 -60.40 40.10 5.26
N LEU A 575 -59.93 39.70 6.45
CA LEU A 575 -58.97 38.60 6.64
C LEU A 575 -59.53 37.58 7.62
N ASN A 576 -59.18 36.30 7.41
CA ASN A 576 -59.44 35.22 8.36
C ASN A 576 -58.12 34.80 9.00
N LEU A 577 -58.02 34.92 10.31
CA LEU A 577 -56.82 34.65 11.09
C LEU A 577 -57.04 33.46 12.05
N SER A 578 -55.98 32.71 12.27
CA SER A 578 -55.87 31.54 13.16
C SER A 578 -54.71 31.74 14.14
N SER A 579 -54.55 30.83 15.11
CA SER A 579 -53.44 30.87 16.08
C SER A 579 -52.05 30.91 15.41
N ARG A 580 -51.90 30.29 14.23
CA ARG A 580 -50.65 30.29 13.44
C ARG A 580 -50.27 31.63 12.84
N ASP A 581 -51.22 32.57 12.78
CA ASP A 581 -51.01 33.90 12.20
C ASP A 581 -50.42 34.90 13.22
N PHE A 582 -50.21 34.48 14.47
CA PHE A 582 -49.68 35.31 15.55
C PHE A 582 -48.37 34.72 16.11
N HIS A 583 -47.39 35.57 16.45
CA HIS A 583 -46.15 35.17 17.14
C HIS A 583 -46.27 35.32 18.66
N GLU A 584 -47.14 36.22 19.10
CA GLU A 584 -47.48 36.49 20.50
C GLU A 584 -49.01 36.64 20.60
N PRO A 585 -49.61 36.46 21.79
CA PRO A 585 -51.06 36.61 21.95
C PRO A 585 -51.57 37.99 21.47
N PRO A 586 -52.64 38.05 20.64
CA PRO A 586 -53.11 39.31 20.07
C PRO A 586 -53.54 40.28 21.16
N ARG A 587 -52.90 41.45 21.21
CA ARG A 587 -53.22 42.50 22.17
C ARG A 587 -54.53 43.19 21.81
N LEU A 588 -55.47 43.22 22.75
CA LEU A 588 -56.70 44.01 22.64
C LEU A 588 -56.38 45.49 22.84
N LEU A 589 -56.53 46.29 21.78
CA LEU A 589 -56.25 47.73 21.77
C LEU A 589 -57.47 48.57 22.17
N GLY A 590 -58.67 48.00 22.07
CA GLY A 590 -59.93 48.68 22.39
C GLY A 590 -61.14 47.94 21.83
N HIS A 591 -62.31 48.58 21.90
CA HIS A 591 -63.55 48.07 21.31
C HIS A 591 -64.27 49.20 20.59
N ILE A 592 -64.85 48.90 19.43
CA ILE A 592 -65.74 49.80 18.69
C ILE A 592 -67.09 49.14 18.50
N GLU A 593 -68.16 49.92 18.60
CA GLU A 593 -69.49 49.44 18.26
C GLU A 593 -69.60 49.23 16.75
N LEU A 594 -70.17 48.09 16.35
CA LEU A 594 -70.41 47.76 14.96
C LEU A 594 -71.78 48.34 14.53
N PRO A 595 -71.91 48.90 13.31
CA PRO A 595 -73.18 49.46 12.82
C PRO A 595 -74.29 48.40 12.73
N GLU A 596 -75.54 48.82 12.95
CA GLU A 596 -76.73 48.00 12.65
C GLU A 596 -77.47 48.53 11.41
N PRO A 597 -78.02 47.66 10.55
CA PRO A 597 -77.96 46.19 10.61
C PRO A 597 -76.55 45.66 10.31
N PHE A 598 -76.18 44.54 10.95
CA PHE A 598 -74.85 43.94 10.80
C PHE A 598 -74.67 43.32 9.40
N ALA A 599 -73.98 44.05 8.52
CA ALA A 599 -73.79 43.68 7.11
C ALA A 599 -72.29 43.78 6.69
N PRO A 600 -71.41 42.91 7.19
CA PRO A 600 -69.95 43.01 7.03
C PRO A 600 -69.42 42.98 5.58
N THR A 601 -70.24 42.51 4.64
CA THR A 601 -69.91 42.47 3.20
C THR A 601 -70.32 43.73 2.44
N GLN A 602 -71.12 44.63 3.03
CA GLN A 602 -71.57 45.85 2.36
C GLN A 602 -70.51 46.97 2.45
N PRO A 603 -70.25 47.71 1.35
CA PRO A 603 -69.24 48.77 1.31
C PRO A 603 -69.48 49.89 2.34
N ASP A 604 -70.74 50.24 2.62
CA ASP A 604 -71.07 51.33 3.54
C ASP A 604 -70.89 50.92 5.01
N PHE A 605 -71.17 49.66 5.35
CA PHE A 605 -70.81 49.10 6.66
C PHE A 605 -69.29 49.15 6.87
N GLN A 606 -68.51 48.69 5.90
CA GLN A 606 -67.04 48.68 5.99
C GLN A 606 -66.45 50.09 6.09
N LYS A 607 -67.03 51.08 5.36
CA LYS A 607 -66.67 52.50 5.47
C LYS A 607 -66.83 53.01 6.90
N ILE A 608 -68.01 52.80 7.51
CA ILE A 608 -68.32 53.28 8.85
C ILE A 608 -67.40 52.63 9.89
N VAL A 609 -67.20 51.31 9.78
CA VAL A 609 -66.33 50.55 10.69
C VAL A 609 -64.87 51.03 10.60
N VAL A 610 -64.34 51.28 9.40
CA VAL A 610 -62.97 51.79 9.23
C VAL A 610 -62.83 53.22 9.77
N THR A 611 -63.83 54.09 9.58
CA THR A 611 -63.83 55.42 10.19
C THR A 611 -63.80 55.35 11.71
N ARG A 612 -64.61 54.47 12.33
CA ARG A 612 -64.60 54.23 13.78
C ARG A 612 -63.27 53.64 14.26
N LEU A 613 -62.66 52.75 13.47
CA LEU A 613 -61.34 52.17 13.77
C LEU A 613 -60.22 53.23 13.77
N HIS A 614 -60.26 54.21 12.86
CA HIS A 614 -59.31 55.32 12.85
C HIS A 614 -59.50 56.28 14.03
N GLN A 615 -60.73 56.42 14.52
CA GLN A 615 -61.07 57.31 15.66
C GLN A 615 -60.93 56.63 17.03
N ALA A 616 -60.75 55.30 17.08
CA ALA A 616 -60.61 54.54 18.30
C ALA A 616 -59.33 54.92 19.05
N LYS A 617 -59.49 55.46 20.27
CA LYS A 617 -58.39 55.70 21.20
C LYS A 617 -57.90 54.39 21.81
N GLU A 618 -56.60 54.23 21.92
CA GLU A 618 -55.97 53.04 22.47
C GLU A 618 -56.18 53.00 23.99
N VAL A 619 -56.81 51.94 24.48
CA VAL A 619 -57.00 51.72 25.91
C VAL A 619 -55.91 50.76 26.37
N ALA A 620 -55.07 51.20 27.32
CA ALA A 620 -54.04 50.35 27.90
C ALA A 620 -54.70 49.18 28.65
N SER A 621 -54.73 48.02 28.01
CA SER A 621 -55.26 46.79 28.58
C SER A 621 -54.15 46.06 29.35
N GLU A 622 -54.28 45.97 30.67
CA GLU A 622 -53.47 45.11 31.54
C GLU A 622 -53.92 43.65 31.38
N TRP A 623 -53.35 42.93 30.41
CA TRP A 623 -53.39 41.47 30.43
C TRP A 623 -52.19 40.97 31.24
N ARG A 624 -52.42 40.61 32.51
CA ARG A 624 -51.44 39.84 33.29
C ARG A 624 -51.44 38.41 32.80
N SER A 625 -50.35 37.99 32.17
CA SER A 625 -50.05 36.57 31.92
C SER A 625 -49.98 35.82 33.26
N PRO A 626 -50.37 34.53 33.32
CA PRO A 626 -50.14 33.72 34.52
C PRO A 626 -48.64 33.61 34.77
N GLU A 627 -48.19 33.82 36.01
CA GLU A 627 -46.80 33.53 36.37
C GLU A 627 -46.50 32.04 36.18
N PRO A 628 -45.34 31.68 35.59
CA PRO A 628 -44.97 30.28 35.42
C PRO A 628 -44.70 29.66 36.79
N GLY A 629 -45.36 28.53 37.08
CA GLY A 629 -44.95 27.67 38.18
C GLY A 629 -43.45 27.36 38.05
N ARG A 630 -42.70 27.57 39.13
CA ARG A 630 -41.27 27.25 39.24
C ARG A 630 -41.05 25.78 38.85
N GLN A 631 -40.64 25.54 37.62
CA GLN A 631 -39.94 24.31 37.27
C GLN A 631 -38.60 24.33 37.98
N ALA A 632 -38.17 23.17 38.50
CA ALA A 632 -36.86 23.02 39.11
C ALA A 632 -35.79 23.48 38.11
N VAL A 633 -34.99 24.47 38.53
CA VAL A 633 -33.85 25.01 37.79
C VAL A 633 -32.94 23.83 37.43
N HIS A 634 -32.69 23.64 36.14
CA HIS A 634 -31.81 22.56 35.72
C HIS A 634 -30.39 22.91 36.20
N PRO A 635 -29.66 22.01 36.86
CA PRO A 635 -28.33 22.31 37.41
C PRO A 635 -27.34 22.94 36.41
N VAL A 636 -27.47 22.60 35.12
CA VAL A 636 -26.73 23.19 33.99
C VAL A 636 -26.97 24.71 33.82
N GLU A 637 -28.05 25.29 34.34
CA GLU A 637 -28.28 26.75 34.35
C GLU A 637 -27.23 27.51 35.15
N ASP A 638 -26.60 26.85 36.13
CA ASP A 638 -25.54 27.42 36.96
C ASP A 638 -24.14 27.30 36.32
N ASP A 639 -24.04 26.73 35.11
CA ASP A 639 -22.77 26.63 34.38
C ASP A 639 -22.34 28.01 33.85
N PRO A 640 -21.18 28.56 34.29
CA PRO A 640 -20.72 29.88 33.87
C PRO A 640 -20.42 29.96 32.36
N ASP A 641 -20.12 28.83 31.72
CA ASP A 641 -19.80 28.72 30.30
C ASP A 641 -20.99 28.20 29.47
N LEU A 642 -22.19 28.13 30.07
CA LEU A 642 -23.39 27.53 29.46
C LEU A 642 -23.64 27.99 28.02
N ARG A 643 -23.48 29.29 27.75
CA ARG A 643 -23.74 29.87 26.43
C ARG A 643 -22.82 29.29 25.36
N ASP A 644 -21.55 29.11 25.68
CA ASP A 644 -20.56 28.56 24.75
C ASP A 644 -20.75 27.06 24.60
N ARG A 645 -21.06 26.34 25.69
CA ARG A 645 -21.39 24.91 25.63
C ARG A 645 -22.64 24.63 24.78
N LEU A 646 -23.71 25.44 24.92
CA LEU A 646 -24.91 25.35 24.08
C LEU A 646 -24.62 25.63 22.61
N LYS A 647 -23.73 26.59 22.32
CA LYS A 647 -23.28 26.89 20.96
C LYS A 647 -22.51 25.71 20.37
N SER A 648 -21.58 25.13 21.13
CA SER A 648 -20.85 23.92 20.75
C SER A 648 -21.79 22.74 20.50
N ALA A 649 -22.79 22.54 21.36
CA ALA A 649 -23.80 21.50 21.21
C ALA A 649 -24.63 21.68 19.92
N ALA A 650 -25.08 22.90 19.63
CA ALA A 650 -25.83 23.20 18.41
C ALA A 650 -24.97 23.07 17.14
N GLN A 651 -23.67 23.37 17.23
CA GLN A 651 -22.72 23.11 16.14
C GLN A 651 -22.48 21.61 15.95
N ALA A 652 -22.33 20.85 17.04
CA ALA A 652 -22.21 19.40 17.01
C ALA A 652 -23.40 18.75 16.29
N ASP A 653 -24.65 19.19 16.55
CA ASP A 653 -25.82 18.65 15.86
C ASP A 653 -25.79 18.89 14.33
N ARG A 654 -25.30 20.07 13.90
CA ARG A 654 -25.16 20.37 12.46
C ARG A 654 -24.09 19.48 11.84
N VAL A 655 -22.92 19.37 12.47
CA VAL A 655 -21.83 18.51 12.00
C VAL A 655 -22.27 17.05 11.98
N SER A 656 -23.06 16.59 12.96
CA SER A 656 -23.62 15.24 13.00
C SER A 656 -24.51 14.95 11.79
N ARG A 657 -25.39 15.88 11.39
CA ARG A 657 -26.23 15.71 10.18
C ARG A 657 -25.40 15.66 8.90
N ASP A 658 -24.34 16.49 8.82
CA ASP A 658 -23.41 16.44 7.68
C ASP A 658 -22.67 15.08 7.63
N VAL A 659 -22.25 14.56 8.79
CA VAL A 659 -21.64 13.22 8.93
C VAL A 659 -22.59 12.13 8.43
N ASP A 660 -23.87 12.18 8.82
CA ASP A 660 -24.86 11.19 8.40
C ASP A 660 -25.09 11.24 6.88
N GLN A 661 -25.18 12.44 6.28
CA GLN A 661 -25.28 12.60 4.82
C GLN A 661 -24.06 12.05 4.08
N LEU A 662 -22.84 12.30 4.58
CA LEU A 662 -21.62 11.79 3.97
C LEU A 662 -21.56 10.25 4.05
N ARG A 663 -21.97 9.66 5.18
CA ARG A 663 -22.05 8.20 5.35
C ARG A 663 -23.01 7.55 4.35
N ASP A 664 -24.18 8.15 4.14
CA ASP A 664 -25.16 7.63 3.17
C ASP A 664 -24.64 7.70 1.73
N GLN A 665 -23.89 8.75 1.37
CA GLN A 665 -23.27 8.88 0.05
C GLN A 665 -22.22 7.78 -0.21
N VAL A 666 -21.39 7.46 0.79
CA VAL A 666 -20.42 6.37 0.70
C VAL A 666 -21.13 5.03 0.54
N ARG A 667 -22.14 4.75 1.37
CA ARG A 667 -22.90 3.49 1.32
C ARG A 667 -23.59 3.27 -0.03
N GLY A 668 -24.08 4.32 -0.67
CA GLY A 668 -24.71 4.26 -1.99
C GLY A 668 -23.73 3.96 -3.13
N LYS A 669 -22.43 4.25 -2.95
CA LYS A 669 -21.37 3.98 -3.92
C LYS A 669 -20.77 2.59 -3.66
N GLY A 670 -21.36 1.55 -4.26
CA GLY A 670 -20.95 0.16 -4.08
C GLY A 670 -19.53 -0.14 -4.58
N ASN A 671 -18.54 -0.04 -3.68
CA ASN A 671 -17.12 -0.22 -3.97
C ASN A 671 -16.74 -1.68 -4.27
N SER A 672 -15.77 -1.89 -5.18
CA SER A 672 -15.31 -3.22 -5.57
C SER A 672 -14.45 -3.89 -4.49
N VAL A 673 -13.60 -3.10 -3.80
CA VAL A 673 -12.74 -3.57 -2.71
C VAL A 673 -13.56 -4.00 -1.50
N ALA A 674 -14.52 -3.17 -1.06
CA ALA A 674 -15.42 -3.50 0.04
C ALA A 674 -16.22 -4.77 -0.23
N ARG A 675 -16.73 -4.97 -1.46
CA ARG A 675 -17.45 -6.20 -1.84
C ARG A 675 -16.57 -7.46 -1.75
N LYS A 676 -15.29 -7.36 -2.11
CA LYS A 676 -14.34 -8.48 -1.93
C LYS A 676 -14.08 -8.76 -0.45
N PHE A 677 -13.95 -7.71 0.36
CA PHE A 677 -13.77 -7.85 1.81
C PHE A 677 -14.96 -8.54 2.47
N GLU A 678 -16.20 -8.19 2.12
CA GLU A 678 -17.40 -8.88 2.64
C GLU A 678 -17.44 -10.37 2.26
N ARG A 679 -16.94 -10.74 1.06
CA ARG A 679 -16.81 -12.16 0.66
C ARG A 679 -15.77 -12.90 1.50
N VAL A 680 -14.63 -12.26 1.77
CA VAL A 680 -13.59 -12.80 2.66
C VAL A 680 -14.14 -12.99 4.07
N LEU A 681 -14.83 -11.99 4.63
CA LEU A 681 -15.47 -12.08 5.95
C LEU A 681 -16.50 -13.20 6.01
N ARG A 682 -17.27 -13.41 4.93
CA ARG A 682 -18.25 -14.50 4.88
C ARG A 682 -17.57 -15.86 4.98
N ILE A 683 -16.48 -16.09 4.27
CA ILE A 683 -15.70 -17.33 4.41
C ILE A 683 -15.19 -17.48 5.85
N LEU A 684 -14.63 -16.41 6.43
CA LEU A 684 -14.14 -16.43 7.81
C LEU A 684 -15.26 -16.71 8.84
N GLN A 685 -16.49 -16.29 8.58
CA GLN A 685 -17.66 -16.62 9.39
C GLN A 685 -18.08 -18.07 9.20
N ASP A 686 -18.18 -18.52 7.95
CA ASP A 686 -18.58 -19.90 7.61
C ASP A 686 -17.56 -20.93 8.16
N TRP A 687 -16.29 -20.55 8.28
CA TRP A 687 -15.20 -21.37 8.83
C TRP A 687 -14.90 -21.11 10.32
N ASP A 688 -15.75 -20.35 11.02
CA ASP A 688 -15.67 -20.11 12.48
C ASP A 688 -14.39 -19.38 12.96
N TYR A 689 -13.83 -18.49 12.13
CA TYR A 689 -12.75 -17.56 12.51
C TYR A 689 -13.27 -16.23 13.03
N VAL A 690 -14.48 -15.85 12.59
CA VAL A 690 -15.14 -14.59 12.97
C VAL A 690 -16.57 -14.88 13.39
N ALA A 691 -16.94 -14.45 14.60
CA ALA A 691 -18.31 -14.48 15.09
C ALA A 691 -18.84 -13.03 15.18
N GLY A 692 -19.76 -12.66 14.29
CA GLY A 692 -20.23 -11.28 14.17
C GLY A 692 -19.09 -10.33 13.73
N TRP A 693 -18.69 -9.42 14.62
CA TRP A 693 -17.52 -8.53 14.45
C TRP A 693 -16.49 -8.75 15.58
N SER A 694 -16.22 -10.01 15.88
CA SER A 694 -15.22 -10.41 16.86
C SER A 694 -14.49 -11.66 16.40
N LEU A 695 -13.23 -11.78 16.76
CA LEU A 695 -12.44 -12.98 16.46
C LEU A 695 -12.82 -14.11 17.42
N THR A 696 -12.89 -15.32 16.88
CA THR A 696 -12.88 -16.55 17.69
C THR A 696 -11.44 -16.87 18.13
N GLU A 697 -11.25 -17.93 18.92
CA GLU A 697 -9.90 -18.42 19.26
C GLU A 697 -9.10 -18.79 17.99
N LYS A 698 -9.77 -19.35 16.97
CA LYS A 698 -9.17 -19.62 15.66
C LYS A 698 -8.76 -18.33 14.94
N GLY A 699 -9.64 -17.33 15.00
CA GLY A 699 -9.39 -15.99 14.46
C GLY A 699 -8.12 -15.35 15.04
N GLU A 700 -7.90 -15.50 16.35
CA GLU A 700 -6.70 -14.99 17.03
C GLU A 700 -5.40 -15.68 16.58
N VAL A 701 -5.45 -16.97 16.26
CA VAL A 701 -4.31 -17.68 15.66
C VAL A 701 -4.05 -17.15 14.24
N LEU A 702 -5.09 -17.08 13.40
CA LEU A 702 -4.98 -16.57 12.02
C LEU A 702 -4.43 -15.14 11.95
N ALA A 703 -4.79 -14.26 12.89
CA ALA A 703 -4.29 -12.90 12.96
C ALA A 703 -2.76 -12.81 13.13
N ARG A 704 -2.16 -13.88 13.67
CA ARG A 704 -0.71 -14.00 13.91
C ARG A 704 -0.01 -14.88 12.88
N THR A 705 -0.75 -15.46 11.93
CA THR A 705 -0.21 -16.27 10.83
C THR A 705 0.15 -15.38 9.65
N PHE A 706 1.44 -15.21 9.39
CA PHE A 706 1.97 -14.43 8.27
C PHE A 706 2.51 -15.37 7.18
N HIS A 707 1.61 -15.85 6.33
CA HIS A 707 1.92 -16.79 5.26
C HIS A 707 0.98 -16.56 4.06
N GLU A 708 1.38 -16.97 2.85
CA GLU A 708 0.52 -16.84 1.66
C GLU A 708 -0.74 -17.72 1.71
N SER A 709 -0.64 -18.84 2.42
CA SER A 709 -1.72 -19.79 2.73
C SER A 709 -2.13 -19.70 4.20
N ASP A 710 -2.21 -18.47 4.73
CA ASP A 710 -2.50 -18.16 6.13
C ASP A 710 -3.70 -18.93 6.71
N LEU A 711 -4.84 -18.93 6.01
CA LEU A 711 -6.07 -19.61 6.43
C LEU A 711 -5.90 -21.13 6.47
N LEU A 712 -5.24 -21.72 5.46
CA LEU A 712 -4.99 -23.16 5.43
C LEU A 712 -4.08 -23.60 6.59
N VAL A 713 -3.01 -22.85 6.84
CA VAL A 713 -2.07 -23.12 7.94
C VAL A 713 -2.79 -23.02 9.29
N ALA A 714 -3.56 -21.95 9.51
CA ALA A 714 -4.32 -21.76 10.75
C ALA A 714 -5.34 -22.89 10.97
N ASP A 715 -6.03 -23.33 9.91
CA ASP A 715 -7.02 -24.42 10.00
C ASP A 715 -6.37 -25.77 10.31
N CYS A 716 -5.19 -26.03 9.73
CA CYS A 716 -4.42 -27.23 10.03
C CYS A 716 -3.92 -27.27 11.48
N LEU A 717 -3.58 -26.13 12.06
CA LEU A 717 -3.20 -26.01 13.47
C LEU A 717 -4.41 -26.24 14.39
N ASP A 718 -5.55 -25.62 14.09
CA ASP A 718 -6.78 -25.79 14.87
C ASP A 718 -7.28 -27.24 14.87
N ARG A 719 -7.24 -27.91 13.72
CA ARG A 719 -7.64 -29.33 13.59
C ARG A 719 -6.60 -30.32 14.12
N GLY A 720 -5.47 -29.84 14.65
CA GLY A 720 -4.38 -30.64 15.19
C GLY A 720 -3.67 -31.53 14.16
N TYR A 721 -3.66 -31.12 12.89
CA TYR A 721 -3.01 -31.89 11.83
C TYR A 721 -1.49 -31.83 11.92
N LEU A 722 -0.94 -30.86 12.64
CA LEU A 722 0.49 -30.72 12.93
C LEU A 722 0.89 -31.22 14.33
N ASP A 723 -0.07 -31.69 15.14
CA ASP A 723 0.20 -32.15 16.52
C ASP A 723 0.79 -33.57 16.54
N ASP A 724 1.34 -33.99 17.69
CA ASP A 724 1.85 -35.35 17.94
C ASP A 724 2.93 -35.81 16.94
N LEU A 725 3.73 -34.88 16.43
CA LEU A 725 4.88 -35.16 15.56
C LEU A 725 6.17 -34.78 16.28
N ASP A 726 7.21 -35.60 16.14
CA ASP A 726 8.57 -35.22 16.53
C ASP A 726 9.08 -34.04 15.67
N PRO A 727 10.12 -33.31 16.11
CA PRO A 727 10.61 -32.14 15.38
C PRO A 727 10.93 -32.38 13.89
N SER A 728 11.56 -33.50 13.54
CA SER A 728 11.92 -33.80 12.15
C SER A 728 10.69 -34.13 11.30
N SER A 729 9.75 -34.90 11.83
CA SER A 729 8.46 -35.17 11.17
C SER A 729 7.60 -33.91 11.02
N LEU A 730 7.65 -32.99 11.99
CA LEU A 730 6.95 -31.71 11.93
C LEU A 730 7.55 -30.78 10.87
N ALA A 731 8.88 -30.67 10.81
CA ALA A 731 9.56 -29.94 9.73
C ALA A 731 9.16 -30.49 8.36
N ALA A 732 9.18 -31.82 8.21
CA ALA A 732 8.80 -32.51 7.00
C ALA A 732 7.35 -32.18 6.59
N LEU A 733 6.38 -32.28 7.50
CA LEU A 733 4.98 -31.99 7.16
C LEU A 733 4.72 -30.49 6.94
N ALA A 734 5.40 -29.60 7.67
CA ALA A 734 5.26 -28.16 7.48
C ALA A 734 5.86 -27.67 6.14
N SER A 735 6.81 -28.42 5.56
CA SER A 735 7.44 -28.05 4.28
C SER A 735 6.43 -27.94 3.14
N VAL A 736 5.28 -28.61 3.25
CA VAL A 736 4.24 -28.62 2.21
C VAL A 736 3.59 -27.27 1.99
N PHE A 737 3.66 -26.39 2.99
CA PHE A 737 3.11 -25.04 2.87
C PHE A 737 4.09 -24.08 2.20
N VAL A 738 5.39 -24.37 2.17
CA VAL A 738 6.42 -23.42 1.70
C VAL A 738 7.02 -23.79 0.35
N TYR A 739 7.09 -25.08 0.02
CA TYR A 739 7.70 -25.54 -1.23
C TYR A 739 6.66 -25.66 -2.35
N GLU A 740 7.11 -25.46 -3.58
CA GLU A 740 6.34 -25.68 -4.80
C GLU A 740 7.24 -26.38 -5.82
N HIS A 741 6.79 -27.52 -6.35
CA HIS A 741 7.47 -28.17 -7.45
C HIS A 741 7.29 -27.38 -8.75
N ARG A 742 8.40 -26.84 -9.28
CA ARG A 742 8.40 -25.99 -10.48
C ARG A 742 9.14 -26.69 -11.62
N SER A 743 8.51 -27.73 -12.17
CA SER A 743 8.99 -28.43 -13.37
C SER A 743 7.87 -28.58 -14.39
N SER A 744 8.24 -28.70 -15.66
CA SER A 744 7.33 -29.17 -16.71
C SER A 744 7.05 -30.67 -16.61
N GLU A 745 7.90 -31.40 -15.90
CA GLU A 745 7.71 -32.82 -15.63
C GLU A 745 6.76 -33.03 -14.46
N ALA A 746 6.15 -34.23 -14.40
CA ALA A 746 5.28 -34.57 -13.29
C ALA A 746 6.11 -34.62 -11.99
N PRO A 747 5.58 -34.11 -10.87
CA PRO A 747 6.29 -34.16 -9.59
C PRO A 747 6.59 -35.62 -9.21
N PRO A 748 7.75 -35.88 -8.59
CA PRO A 748 8.09 -37.22 -8.11
C PRO A 748 7.06 -37.69 -7.07
N ALA A 749 6.94 -39.01 -6.93
CA ALA A 749 6.05 -39.59 -5.93
C ALA A 749 6.54 -39.22 -4.52
N PRO A 750 5.70 -38.60 -3.66
CA PRO A 750 6.15 -38.13 -2.37
C PRO A 750 6.46 -39.31 -1.43
N TRP A 751 7.60 -39.21 -0.75
CA TRP A 751 7.97 -40.08 0.35
C TRP A 751 7.51 -39.48 1.69
N PHE A 752 7.22 -40.35 2.67
CA PHE A 752 6.79 -39.93 4.00
C PHE A 752 7.57 -40.70 5.07
N PRO A 753 8.04 -40.03 6.14
CA PRO A 753 8.82 -40.67 7.20
C PRO A 753 8.01 -41.67 8.03
N SER A 754 6.69 -41.51 8.09
CA SER A 754 5.80 -42.44 8.78
C SER A 754 4.41 -42.51 8.17
N ALA A 755 3.68 -43.57 8.51
CA ALA A 755 2.27 -43.73 8.12
C ALA A 755 1.38 -42.60 8.70
N GLU A 756 1.72 -42.09 9.89
CA GLU A 756 0.98 -41.00 10.51
C GLU A 756 1.22 -39.66 9.78
N VAL A 757 2.45 -39.35 9.36
CA VAL A 757 2.72 -38.15 8.53
C VAL A 757 1.96 -38.23 7.21
N ARG A 758 1.96 -39.40 6.54
CA ARG A 758 1.19 -39.62 5.31
C ARG A 758 -0.32 -39.42 5.50
N LYS A 759 -0.85 -39.88 6.63
CA LYS A 759 -2.27 -39.74 6.99
C LYS A 759 -2.63 -38.28 7.28
N LYS A 760 -1.77 -37.54 8.01
CA LYS A 760 -1.93 -36.11 8.27
C LYS A 760 -1.85 -35.29 6.97
N TRP A 761 -0.91 -35.60 6.08
CA TRP A 761 -0.83 -35.01 4.73
C TRP A 761 -2.15 -35.13 3.96
N ARG A 762 -2.74 -36.32 3.86
CA ARG A 762 -4.02 -36.50 3.14
C ARG A 762 -5.16 -35.65 3.71
N ARG A 763 -5.13 -35.37 5.01
CA ARG A 763 -6.12 -34.48 5.65
C ARG A 763 -5.88 -33.02 5.28
N ILE A 764 -4.62 -32.57 5.27
CA ILE A 764 -4.23 -31.23 4.80
C ILE A 764 -4.65 -31.04 3.33
N GLU A 765 -4.34 -32.02 2.47
CA GLU A 765 -4.74 -32.00 1.05
C GLU A 765 -6.26 -31.91 0.88
N SER A 766 -7.02 -32.68 1.66
CA SER A 766 -8.49 -32.64 1.63
C SER A 766 -9.04 -31.27 2.04
N VAL A 767 -8.50 -30.66 3.09
CA VAL A 767 -8.93 -29.33 3.56
C VAL A 767 -8.57 -28.25 2.53
N SER A 768 -7.39 -28.33 1.92
CA SER A 768 -7.01 -27.41 0.84
C SER A 768 -8.01 -27.45 -0.32
N ARG A 769 -8.42 -28.65 -0.76
CA ARG A 769 -9.45 -28.79 -1.81
C ARG A 769 -10.81 -28.22 -1.41
N GLU A 770 -11.23 -28.42 -0.16
CA GLU A 770 -12.47 -27.85 0.38
C GLU A 770 -12.42 -26.32 0.40
N LEU A 771 -11.29 -25.75 0.83
CA LEU A 771 -11.08 -24.30 0.85
C LEU A 771 -11.03 -23.72 -0.58
N GLN A 772 -10.33 -24.35 -1.52
CA GLN A 772 -10.30 -23.90 -2.93
C GLN A 772 -11.69 -23.90 -3.58
N ALA A 773 -12.53 -24.89 -3.28
CA ALA A 773 -13.90 -24.93 -3.75
C ALA A 773 -14.76 -23.80 -3.13
N THR A 774 -14.52 -23.48 -1.86
CA THR A 774 -15.18 -22.37 -1.16
C THR A 774 -14.76 -21.01 -1.75
N GLU A 775 -13.46 -20.83 -2.01
CA GLU A 775 -12.88 -19.63 -2.62
C GLU A 775 -13.44 -19.40 -4.02
N GLU A 776 -13.50 -20.45 -4.84
CA GLU A 776 -14.07 -20.41 -6.18
C GLU A 776 -15.56 -20.04 -6.16
N ALA A 777 -16.34 -20.67 -5.27
CA ALA A 777 -17.76 -20.36 -5.09
C ALA A 777 -18.01 -18.90 -4.67
N ALA A 778 -17.08 -18.31 -3.90
CA ALA A 778 -17.12 -16.89 -3.52
C ALA A 778 -16.57 -15.94 -4.60
N SER A 779 -16.08 -16.47 -5.74
CA SER A 779 -15.36 -15.72 -6.78
C SER A 779 -14.16 -14.95 -6.21
N LEU A 780 -13.39 -15.61 -5.35
CA LEU A 780 -12.09 -15.17 -4.86
C LEU A 780 -10.97 -15.95 -5.55
N ASN A 781 -9.75 -15.45 -5.44
CA ASN A 781 -8.58 -16.17 -5.96
C ASN A 781 -8.29 -17.35 -5.05
N GLN A 782 -8.10 -18.52 -5.64
CA GLN A 782 -7.71 -19.72 -4.91
C GLN A 782 -6.31 -19.59 -4.34
N HIS A 783 -6.11 -20.12 -3.14
CA HIS A 783 -4.77 -20.28 -2.59
C HIS A 783 -3.97 -21.36 -3.34
N ARG A 784 -2.64 -21.27 -3.25
CA ARG A 784 -1.73 -22.29 -3.78
C ARG A 784 -1.92 -23.61 -3.03
N ALA A 785 -2.11 -24.70 -3.77
CA ALA A 785 -2.20 -26.03 -3.19
C ALA A 785 -0.88 -26.41 -2.48
N PRO A 786 -0.92 -27.09 -1.34
CA PRO A 786 0.28 -27.53 -0.66
C PRO A 786 0.97 -28.66 -1.46
N ASP A 787 2.28 -28.80 -1.30
CA ASP A 787 3.11 -29.71 -2.12
C ASP A 787 3.92 -30.70 -1.25
N PRO A 788 3.71 -32.02 -1.37
CA PRO A 788 4.36 -33.01 -0.52
C PRO A 788 5.77 -33.41 -0.99
N THR A 789 6.27 -32.91 -2.11
CA THR A 789 7.53 -33.38 -2.71
C THR A 789 8.77 -33.00 -1.89
N TYR A 790 8.70 -31.97 -1.05
CA TYR A 790 9.81 -31.52 -0.21
C TYR A 790 9.90 -32.24 1.15
N ILE A 791 8.96 -33.12 1.47
CA ILE A 791 8.86 -33.79 2.79
C ILE A 791 10.14 -34.59 3.09
N ALA A 792 10.66 -35.32 2.09
CA ALA A 792 11.85 -36.15 2.27
C ALA A 792 13.08 -35.31 2.62
N ILE A 793 13.30 -34.22 1.87
CA ILE A 793 14.41 -33.29 2.03
C ILE A 793 14.38 -32.61 3.40
N ALA A 794 13.21 -32.08 3.78
CA ALA A 794 13.03 -31.44 5.08
C ALA A 794 13.23 -32.41 6.25
N TYR A 795 12.77 -33.67 6.12
CA TYR A 795 12.99 -34.70 7.13
C TYR A 795 14.48 -35.06 7.27
N ALA A 796 15.14 -35.41 6.16
CA ALA A 796 16.56 -35.81 6.13
C ALA A 796 17.46 -34.72 6.73
N TRP A 797 17.24 -33.46 6.33
CA TRP A 797 17.97 -32.33 6.89
C TRP A 797 17.69 -32.12 8.38
N ALA A 798 16.43 -32.20 8.83
CA ALA A 798 16.11 -32.09 10.25
C ALA A 798 16.63 -33.28 11.08
N ALA A 799 16.82 -34.45 10.45
CA ALA A 799 17.36 -35.66 11.09
C ALA A 799 18.90 -35.65 11.21
N GLY A 800 19.57 -34.70 10.56
CA GLY A 800 21.03 -34.50 10.68
C GLY A 800 21.85 -34.97 9.48
N GLU A 801 21.23 -35.37 8.36
CA GLU A 801 21.96 -35.81 7.15
C GLU A 801 22.82 -34.69 6.53
N GLY A 802 23.89 -35.05 5.82
CA GLY A 802 24.80 -34.08 5.20
C GLY A 802 24.10 -33.25 4.11
N PHE A 803 24.54 -32.01 3.87
CA PHE A 803 23.94 -31.18 2.82
C PHE A 803 24.16 -31.81 1.43
N ALA A 804 25.35 -32.36 1.20
CA ALA A 804 25.68 -33.12 0.01
C ALA A 804 24.68 -34.26 -0.26
N GLU A 805 24.42 -35.10 0.75
CA GLU A 805 23.52 -36.25 0.65
C GLU A 805 22.08 -35.83 0.31
N VAL A 806 21.60 -34.77 0.94
CA VAL A 806 20.22 -34.29 0.79
C VAL A 806 19.99 -33.61 -0.57
N VAL A 807 20.96 -32.86 -1.09
CA VAL A 807 20.78 -32.08 -2.32
C VAL A 807 21.02 -32.92 -3.58
N GLU A 808 22.02 -33.81 -3.57
CA GLU A 808 22.30 -34.68 -4.72
C GLU A 808 21.16 -35.67 -5.01
N ALA A 809 20.55 -36.23 -3.96
CA ALA A 809 19.48 -37.22 -4.09
C ALA A 809 18.23 -36.69 -4.81
N GLU A 810 18.01 -35.37 -4.77
CA GLU A 810 16.75 -34.73 -5.14
C GLU A 810 16.91 -33.65 -6.23
N GLU A 811 18.10 -33.58 -6.87
CA GLU A 811 18.43 -32.66 -7.98
C GLU A 811 18.08 -31.18 -7.69
N LEU A 812 18.15 -30.74 -6.44
CA LEU A 812 17.82 -29.37 -6.03
C LEU A 812 19.01 -28.43 -6.23
N SER A 813 18.73 -27.14 -6.51
CA SER A 813 19.80 -26.13 -6.43
C SER A 813 20.07 -25.74 -4.97
N GLY A 814 21.33 -25.59 -4.58
CA GLY A 814 21.70 -25.20 -3.21
C GLY A 814 21.05 -23.90 -2.74
N GLY A 815 20.86 -22.92 -3.63
CA GLY A 815 20.15 -21.68 -3.29
C GLY A 815 18.65 -21.87 -3.08
N ASP A 816 17.99 -22.74 -3.85
CA ASP A 816 16.58 -23.09 -3.60
C ASP A 816 16.42 -23.85 -2.30
N PHE A 817 17.34 -24.77 -2.01
CA PHE A 817 17.40 -25.46 -0.72
C PHE A 817 17.47 -24.46 0.45
N VAL A 818 18.48 -23.57 0.46
CA VAL A 818 18.65 -22.58 1.53
C VAL A 818 17.42 -21.68 1.65
N ARG A 819 16.85 -21.23 0.52
CA ARG A 819 15.68 -20.38 0.51
C ARG A 819 14.45 -21.08 1.11
N THR A 820 14.14 -22.29 0.65
CA THR A 820 12.99 -23.06 1.14
C THR A 820 13.16 -23.42 2.60
N MET A 821 14.36 -23.82 3.03
CA MET A 821 14.66 -24.06 4.45
C MET A 821 14.44 -22.82 5.30
N LYS A 822 14.87 -21.63 4.87
CA LYS A 822 14.59 -20.38 5.59
C LYS A 822 13.10 -20.08 5.68
N GLN A 823 12.34 -20.24 4.59
CA GLN A 823 10.89 -20.07 4.63
C GLN A 823 10.22 -21.08 5.57
N LEU A 824 10.71 -22.32 5.61
CA LEU A 824 10.24 -23.36 6.53
C LEU A 824 10.56 -23.00 7.98
N ILE A 825 11.78 -22.54 8.27
CA ILE A 825 12.21 -22.08 9.59
C ILE A 825 11.34 -20.90 10.05
N ASP A 826 11.08 -19.93 9.17
CA ASP A 826 10.21 -18.79 9.48
C ASP A 826 8.79 -19.25 9.83
N LEU A 827 8.24 -20.20 9.06
CA LEU A 827 6.92 -20.78 9.34
C LEU A 827 6.92 -21.57 10.66
N LEU A 828 7.95 -22.38 10.92
CA LEU A 828 8.08 -23.15 12.16
C LEU A 828 8.22 -22.26 13.39
N ARG A 829 8.96 -21.15 13.30
CA ARG A 829 9.04 -20.14 14.38
C ARG A 829 7.69 -19.48 14.64
N GLN A 830 6.92 -19.17 13.59
CA GLN A 830 5.54 -18.70 13.74
C GLN A 830 4.67 -19.75 14.45
N ILE A 831 4.72 -21.01 14.02
CA ILE A 831 4.02 -22.14 14.67
C ILE A 831 4.45 -22.27 16.14
N GLY A 832 5.74 -22.14 16.44
CA GLY A 832 6.31 -22.11 17.79
C GLY A 832 5.67 -21.08 18.71
N THR A 833 5.24 -19.96 18.13
CA THR A 833 4.58 -18.88 18.87
C THR A 833 3.06 -19.07 18.94
N MET A 834 2.42 -19.51 17.86
CA MET A 834 0.95 -19.42 17.69
C MET A 834 0.20 -20.74 17.84
N ALA A 835 0.86 -21.90 17.82
CA ALA A 835 0.15 -23.18 17.88
C ALA A 835 -0.61 -23.36 19.22
N PRO A 836 -1.88 -23.82 19.20
CA PRO A 836 -2.68 -23.98 20.41
C PRO A 836 -2.06 -24.99 21.40
N VAL A 837 -1.50 -26.08 20.87
CA VAL A 837 -0.93 -27.16 21.67
C VAL A 837 0.52 -26.84 22.09
N PRO A 838 0.84 -26.80 23.41
CA PRO A 838 2.20 -26.48 23.89
C PRO A 838 3.30 -27.42 23.37
N GLN A 839 2.98 -28.70 23.17
CA GLN A 839 3.94 -29.66 22.63
C GLN A 839 4.31 -29.32 21.19
N THR A 840 3.33 -28.97 20.36
CA THR A 840 3.52 -28.55 18.97
C THR A 840 4.38 -27.29 18.89
N ARG A 841 4.18 -26.33 19.81
CA ARG A 841 5.03 -25.13 19.91
C ARG A 841 6.50 -25.48 20.14
N ARG A 842 6.79 -26.28 21.17
CA ARG A 842 8.16 -26.70 21.49
C ARG A 842 8.80 -27.50 20.36
N ASN A 843 8.04 -28.40 19.73
CA ASN A 843 8.56 -29.21 18.63
C ASN A 843 8.82 -28.37 17.38
N ALA A 844 8.02 -27.32 17.13
CA ALA A 844 8.24 -26.39 16.03
C ALA A 844 9.50 -25.53 16.23
N GLU A 845 9.72 -25.03 17.46
CA GLU A 845 10.96 -24.32 17.82
C GLU A 845 12.18 -25.24 17.67
N ALA A 846 12.11 -26.46 18.23
CA ALA A 846 13.18 -27.45 18.08
C ALA A 846 13.43 -27.82 16.60
N ALA A 847 12.37 -27.95 15.79
CA ALA A 847 12.49 -28.20 14.37
C ALA A 847 13.19 -27.05 13.65
N ALA A 848 12.83 -25.80 13.96
CA ALA A 848 13.51 -24.62 13.40
C ALA A 848 15.01 -24.62 13.74
N ASP A 849 15.37 -24.95 14.98
CA ASP A 849 16.77 -25.03 15.40
C ASP A 849 17.54 -26.16 14.69
N LEU A 850 16.93 -27.33 14.49
CA LEU A 850 17.52 -28.45 13.74
C LEU A 850 17.80 -28.10 12.28
N LEU A 851 16.93 -27.30 11.66
CA LEU A 851 17.09 -26.85 10.27
C LEU A 851 18.15 -25.73 10.13
N MET A 852 18.42 -24.97 11.19
CA MET A 852 19.35 -23.83 11.22
C MET A 852 20.82 -24.29 11.42
N ARG A 853 21.36 -25.06 10.48
CA ARG A 853 22.76 -25.54 10.50
C ARG A 853 23.46 -25.43 9.14
N GLY A 854 24.75 -25.72 9.09
CA GLY A 854 25.56 -25.77 7.85
C GLY A 854 25.38 -24.54 6.95
N VAL A 855 25.21 -24.78 5.65
CA VAL A 855 25.00 -23.72 4.63
C VAL A 855 23.78 -22.82 4.91
N VAL A 856 22.75 -23.32 5.60
CA VAL A 856 21.57 -22.53 5.98
C VAL A 856 21.95 -21.49 7.03
N ALA A 857 22.70 -21.89 8.05
CA ALA A 857 23.18 -20.98 9.10
C ALA A 857 24.19 -19.95 8.56
N ALA A 858 25.18 -20.40 7.77
CA ALA A 858 26.20 -19.54 7.17
C ALA A 858 25.60 -18.41 6.31
N SER A 859 24.42 -18.63 5.75
CA SER A 859 23.74 -17.63 4.92
C SER A 859 23.02 -16.51 5.70
N THR A 860 23.10 -16.49 7.04
CA THR A 860 22.38 -15.53 7.91
C THR A 860 23.31 -14.46 8.50
N SER A 861 24.63 -14.70 8.50
CA SER A 861 25.62 -13.75 9.00
C SER A 861 25.57 -12.44 8.20
N VAL A 862 25.46 -11.31 8.89
CA VAL A 862 25.60 -9.99 8.28
C VAL A 862 27.09 -9.77 7.98
N PRO A 863 27.48 -9.36 6.76
CA PRO A 863 28.88 -9.05 6.47
C PRO A 863 29.41 -8.00 7.47
N GLY A 864 30.44 -8.34 8.24
CA GLY A 864 31.01 -7.48 9.30
C GLY A 864 30.74 -7.90 10.75
N GLU A 865 30.33 -9.16 10.99
CA GLU A 865 30.39 -9.83 12.29
C GLU A 865 31.72 -10.56 12.57
N ILE A 866 32.72 -10.41 11.68
CA ILE A 866 34.11 -10.85 11.91
C ILE A 866 34.99 -9.61 12.12
#